data_AF-A0A838U415-F1
#
_entry.id   AF-A0A838U415-F1
#
_cell.length_a   1.000
_cell.length_b   1.000
_cell.length_c   1.000
_cell.angle_alpha   90.00
_cell.angle_beta   90.00
_cell.angle_gamma   90.00
#
_symmetry.space_group_name_H-M   'P 1'
#
loop_
_entity.id
_entity.type
_entity.pdbx_description
1 polymer ?
#
loop_
_entity_poly.entity_id
_entity_poly.type
_entity_poly.pdbx_seq_one_letter_code
_entity_poly.pdbx_strand_id
1 'polypeptide(L)'
;KDPRAIAGLRRVLNEVNGYERTEVISALLASGGFSIGEQMDALEAKATGMKDGIEVAAMYANSSLSPVSNVFPIDSISSRAYNSASTMRPLIAAELKAILGDKLISADEISNGLARALVDRIESLDKSNRPLSAAFRQMILRWQNSVINSLLIRDIKNDNSMVASALRILAQRKELREKQSGELADLANGSDAAKGLVPCMFEDDAGYTALLETGAARTKTSMLACARMLRAKLDVDKVAENLTSTDKLLATAAERYLESEDSPKARSIVLSRYPNEAKILGARTAFFVDGVATEDDPEQLSQLYQSLGNNTLYYGWGTSDDTDLKKIEKGLREEVKKDATLLGVYAYDLHYVRIYADRVVFSWDEDESRYRERQLRQLRKEEFDELKTYIAENRADELPPFIGCGGEYCMSKELVMLGKAGGRRVYVSGDGQDFFVGLEKIFKTFKETPAAVKYALSREIPGLELILADDNKHVETVWKVDGSLVVAVSDKTVLERAGRQIEEEGLDASENLENEESKAAYDVTRAQRLEMLRASSTAWHRVADGTLGESVAQPSGVEFIRPADNLSIPPVENQWKARSGTIEIRTSDEGLFKIVGGKAMRIATGSYFSPIMSQDARWVVAGSQSENGYSVVRIDLNTGKSQAIPVSDHKTPAPLAFIPSIRKFLVQIAYGNEDHYHGSEPPDGNVVDDASPDSLFLLDPVTGAMQQAPGEFRPLAQTTFRPLQPTGRPNEFWAAILGENGETTVGVYDARLFTFQPVRTIPKISFNSMKMYVDSALGASLERR
;
A
#
# COMPACT_ATOMS: atom_id res chain seq x y z
N LYS A 1 -32.76 -11.86 38.37
CA LYS A 1 -34.01 -11.08 38.24
C LYS A 1 -34.95 -11.24 39.45
N ASP A 2 -34.78 -12.25 40.32
CA ASP A 2 -35.59 -12.38 41.55
C ASP A 2 -34.98 -11.53 42.68
N PRO A 3 -35.72 -10.57 43.27
CA PRO A 3 -35.23 -9.75 44.39
C PRO A 3 -34.77 -10.56 45.61
N ARG A 4 -35.31 -11.78 45.80
CA ARG A 4 -34.89 -12.67 46.89
C ARG A 4 -33.43 -13.13 46.77
N ALA A 5 -32.85 -13.08 45.57
CA ALA A 5 -31.46 -13.44 45.32
C ALA A 5 -30.44 -12.37 45.76
N ILE A 6 -30.88 -11.12 46.01
CA ILE A 6 -29.97 -9.99 46.27
C ILE A 6 -29.05 -10.26 47.46
N ALA A 7 -29.59 -10.77 48.58
CA ALA A 7 -28.80 -11.04 49.78
C ALA A 7 -27.72 -12.09 49.54
N GLY A 8 -28.05 -13.16 48.81
CA GLY A 8 -27.10 -14.21 48.44
C GLY A 8 -26.01 -13.70 47.49
N LEU A 9 -26.41 -12.94 46.47
CA LEU A 9 -25.47 -12.36 45.49
C LEU A 9 -24.53 -11.33 46.12
N ARG A 10 -25.01 -10.48 47.04
CA ARG A 10 -24.15 -9.52 47.76
C ARG A 10 -23.13 -10.21 48.66
N ARG A 11 -23.48 -11.37 49.25
CA ARG A 11 -22.55 -12.18 50.04
C ARG A 11 -21.44 -12.76 49.16
N VAL A 12 -21.82 -13.39 48.05
CA VAL A 12 -20.90 -14.11 47.16
C VAL A 12 -19.99 -13.17 46.37
N LEU A 13 -20.36 -11.90 46.17
CA LEU A 13 -19.58 -10.91 45.41
C LEU A 13 -18.11 -10.78 45.85
N ASN A 14 -17.82 -10.94 47.15
CA ASN A 14 -16.45 -10.89 47.67
C ASN A 14 -15.74 -12.25 47.70
N GLU A 15 -16.45 -13.34 47.42
CA GLU A 15 -15.96 -14.72 47.44
C GLU A 15 -15.54 -15.20 46.04
N VAL A 16 -15.95 -14.50 44.98
CA VAL A 16 -15.70 -14.86 43.58
C VAL A 16 -14.52 -14.11 42.94
N ASN A 17 -13.94 -14.68 41.88
CA ASN A 17 -12.78 -14.13 41.17
C ASN A 17 -13.18 -13.14 40.05
N GLY A 18 -12.20 -12.52 39.37
CA GLY A 18 -12.40 -11.35 38.50
C GLY A 18 -13.55 -11.45 37.47
N TYR A 19 -13.60 -12.52 36.68
CA TYR A 19 -14.66 -12.67 35.66
C TYR A 19 -16.02 -12.95 36.31
N GLU A 20 -16.06 -13.78 37.35
CA GLU A 20 -17.27 -14.12 38.10
C GLU A 20 -17.88 -12.89 38.80
N ARG A 21 -17.06 -11.95 39.28
CA ARG A 21 -17.55 -10.68 39.86
C ARG A 21 -18.39 -9.88 38.88
N THR A 22 -17.96 -9.85 37.63
CA THR A 22 -18.66 -9.14 36.54
C THR A 22 -20.03 -9.76 36.30
N GLU A 23 -20.14 -11.08 36.37
CA GLU A 23 -21.41 -11.81 36.28
C GLU A 23 -22.29 -11.61 37.53
N VAL A 24 -21.71 -11.66 38.74
CA VAL A 24 -22.46 -11.41 39.99
C VAL A 24 -22.99 -9.99 40.05
N ILE A 25 -22.23 -8.98 39.61
CA ILE A 25 -22.70 -7.58 39.52
C ILE A 25 -23.82 -7.46 38.49
N SER A 26 -23.70 -8.13 37.34
CA SER A 26 -24.76 -8.16 36.33
C SER A 26 -26.05 -8.80 36.88
N ALA A 27 -25.92 -9.91 37.62
CA ALA A 27 -27.02 -10.58 38.28
C ALA A 27 -27.66 -9.74 39.40
N LEU A 28 -26.85 -9.00 40.17
CA LEU A 28 -27.30 -8.05 41.19
C LEU A 28 -28.10 -6.93 40.54
N LEU A 29 -27.56 -6.29 39.49
CA LEU A 29 -28.24 -5.23 38.75
C LEU A 29 -29.58 -5.72 38.19
N ALA A 30 -29.59 -6.87 37.51
CA ALA A 30 -30.80 -7.46 36.96
C ALA A 30 -31.83 -7.88 38.02
N SER A 31 -31.42 -8.04 39.29
CA SER A 31 -32.30 -8.39 40.40
C SER A 31 -32.73 -7.17 41.24
N GLY A 32 -32.38 -5.95 40.83
CA GLY A 32 -32.68 -4.73 41.60
C GLY A 32 -31.80 -4.56 42.85
N GLY A 33 -30.63 -5.20 42.86
CA GLY A 33 -29.71 -5.22 43.99
C GLY A 33 -28.97 -3.91 44.26
N PHE A 34 -29.00 -2.95 43.33
CA PHE A 34 -28.39 -1.63 43.47
C PHE A 34 -29.46 -0.53 43.49
N SER A 35 -29.35 0.39 44.43
CA SER A 35 -30.17 1.60 44.49
C SER A 35 -29.86 2.53 43.30
N ILE A 36 -30.80 3.44 42.99
CA ILE A 36 -30.57 4.48 41.97
C ILE A 36 -29.37 5.35 42.34
N GLY A 37 -29.16 5.64 43.63
CA GLY A 37 -27.99 6.38 44.10
C GLY A 37 -26.67 5.65 43.80
N GLU A 38 -26.59 4.34 44.09
CA GLU A 38 -25.40 3.53 43.75
C GLU A 38 -25.15 3.49 42.23
N GLN A 39 -26.20 3.42 41.42
CA GLN A 39 -26.11 3.43 39.96
C GLN A 39 -25.63 4.81 39.43
N MET A 40 -26.19 5.90 39.96
CA MET A 40 -25.77 7.27 39.61
C MET A 40 -24.32 7.55 39.99
N ASP A 41 -23.90 7.11 41.18
CA ASP A 41 -22.50 7.20 41.64
C ASP A 41 -21.53 6.48 40.70
N ALA A 42 -21.93 5.32 40.18
CA ALA A 42 -21.14 4.55 39.24
C ALA A 42 -21.05 5.23 37.86
N LEU A 43 -22.17 5.78 37.37
CA LEU A 43 -22.21 6.54 36.13
C LEU A 43 -21.38 7.84 36.23
N GLU A 44 -21.44 8.56 37.35
CA GLU A 44 -20.68 9.79 37.54
C GLU A 44 -19.16 9.54 37.59
N ALA A 45 -18.73 8.42 38.18
CA ALA A 45 -17.33 8.00 38.12
C ALA A 45 -16.85 7.76 36.69
N LYS A 46 -17.70 7.16 35.83
CA LYS A 46 -17.39 6.96 34.40
C LYS A 46 -17.41 8.27 33.60
N ALA A 47 -18.44 9.09 33.82
CA ALA A 47 -18.58 10.40 33.17
C ALA A 47 -17.39 11.32 33.49
N THR A 48 -16.86 11.26 34.72
CA THR A 48 -15.66 12.03 35.11
C THR A 48 -14.43 11.58 34.32
N GLY A 49 -14.22 10.27 34.14
CA GLY A 49 -13.13 9.77 33.29
C GLY A 49 -13.28 10.15 31.80
N MET A 50 -14.51 10.22 31.29
CA MET A 50 -14.79 10.68 29.92
C MET A 50 -14.59 12.19 29.76
N LYS A 51 -14.98 12.99 30.77
CA LYS A 51 -14.79 14.43 30.80
C LYS A 51 -13.32 14.80 30.58
N ASP A 52 -12.40 14.12 31.26
CA ASP A 52 -10.97 14.39 31.15
C ASP A 52 -10.48 14.13 29.71
N GLY A 53 -11.00 13.10 29.03
CA GLY A 53 -10.74 12.84 27.62
C GLY A 53 -11.31 13.91 26.67
N ILE A 54 -12.53 14.41 26.95
CA ILE A 54 -13.18 15.47 26.15
C ILE A 54 -12.42 16.79 26.28
N GLU A 55 -11.96 17.18 27.48
CA GLU A 55 -11.16 18.39 27.68
C GLU A 55 -9.81 18.30 26.93
N VAL A 56 -9.19 17.11 26.93
CA VAL A 56 -7.96 16.84 26.17
C VAL A 56 -8.20 16.89 24.66
N ALA A 57 -9.28 16.27 24.15
CA ALA A 57 -9.63 16.34 22.73
C ALA A 57 -9.94 17.77 22.25
N ALA A 58 -10.61 18.57 23.08
CA ALA A 58 -10.86 19.99 22.81
C ALA A 58 -9.57 20.82 22.76
N MET A 59 -8.53 20.44 23.51
CA MET A 59 -7.21 21.06 23.40
C MET A 59 -6.50 20.71 22.07
N TYR A 60 -6.73 19.51 21.53
CA TYR A 60 -6.10 19.05 20.28
C TYR A 60 -6.86 19.42 19.00
N ALA A 61 -8.14 19.80 19.08
CA ALA A 61 -8.94 20.23 17.93
C ALA A 61 -8.39 21.50 17.21
N ASN A 62 -7.43 22.21 17.80
CA ASN A 62 -6.70 23.32 17.18
C ASN A 62 -5.34 22.92 16.56
N SER A 63 -4.94 21.65 16.62
CA SER A 63 -3.72 21.12 16.00
C SER A 63 -4.08 20.19 14.84
N SER A 64 -3.46 20.36 13.69
CA SER A 64 -3.71 19.60 12.46
C SER A 64 -3.16 18.16 12.49
N LEU A 65 -3.16 17.52 13.66
CA LEU A 65 -2.75 16.12 13.85
C LEU A 65 -4.00 15.28 14.06
N SER A 66 -4.00 14.08 13.47
CA SER A 66 -5.13 13.13 13.45
C SER A 66 -5.96 13.09 14.74
N PRO A 67 -7.29 12.95 14.64
CA PRO A 67 -8.13 12.76 15.81
C PRO A 67 -7.68 11.50 16.55
N VAL A 68 -7.58 11.66 17.85
CA VAL A 68 -6.95 10.74 18.78
C VAL A 68 -7.93 9.61 19.10
N SER A 69 -8.00 8.60 18.25
CA SER A 69 -8.93 7.45 18.42
C SER A 69 -8.53 6.51 19.56
N ASN A 70 -7.43 6.77 20.27
CA ASN A 70 -6.88 5.89 21.31
C ASN A 70 -6.59 6.55 22.67
N VAL A 71 -7.09 7.76 22.95
CA VAL A 71 -7.03 8.35 24.31
C VAL A 71 -8.37 8.15 25.01
N PHE A 72 -8.72 6.90 25.26
CA PHE A 72 -9.57 6.53 26.38
C PHE A 72 -8.66 6.03 27.52
N PRO A 73 -8.19 6.90 28.43
CA PRO A 73 -7.34 6.47 29.55
C PRO A 73 -8.11 5.65 30.62
N ILE A 74 -9.36 5.27 30.36
CA ILE A 74 -10.20 4.49 31.27
C ILE A 74 -9.75 3.02 31.33
N ASP A 75 -9.02 2.55 30.32
CA ASP A 75 -8.63 1.14 30.26
C ASP A 75 -7.71 0.75 31.41
N SER A 76 -7.02 1.68 32.08
CA SER A 76 -6.13 1.35 33.20
C SER A 76 -6.84 0.87 34.49
N ILE A 77 -8.12 1.20 34.70
CA ILE A 77 -8.87 0.76 35.90
C ILE A 77 -9.71 -0.49 35.59
N SER A 78 -10.36 -0.56 34.42
CA SER A 78 -11.05 -1.76 33.93
C SER A 78 -10.06 -2.89 33.65
N SER A 79 -8.93 -2.62 33.01
CA SER A 79 -7.86 -3.62 32.84
C SER A 79 -7.20 -4.00 34.16
N ARG A 80 -7.14 -3.13 35.19
CA ARG A 80 -6.71 -3.54 36.55
C ARG A 80 -7.76 -4.41 37.23
N ALA A 81 -9.05 -4.14 37.06
CA ALA A 81 -10.11 -5.02 37.57
C ALA A 81 -10.08 -6.39 36.87
N TYR A 82 -9.84 -6.40 35.55
CA TYR A 82 -9.68 -7.62 34.74
C TYR A 82 -8.39 -8.38 35.07
N ASN A 83 -7.24 -7.69 35.15
CA ASN A 83 -5.92 -8.27 35.47
C ASN A 83 -5.72 -8.55 36.96
N SER A 84 -6.61 -8.09 37.85
CA SER A 84 -6.62 -8.50 39.27
C SER A 84 -7.05 -9.96 39.47
N ALA A 85 -7.32 -10.69 38.36
CA ALA A 85 -7.63 -12.12 38.31
C ALA A 85 -6.62 -13.02 39.07
N SER A 86 -5.43 -12.52 39.41
CA SER A 86 -4.43 -13.25 40.21
C SER A 86 -4.54 -13.07 41.73
N THR A 87 -5.43 -12.22 42.26
CA THR A 87 -5.54 -11.95 43.71
C THR A 87 -6.98 -12.04 44.25
N MET A 88 -7.25 -13.00 45.14
CA MET A 88 -8.50 -13.10 45.93
C MET A 88 -8.58 -11.99 46.99
N ARG A 89 -8.63 -10.72 46.58
CA ARG A 89 -8.86 -9.59 47.50
C ARG A 89 -10.31 -9.10 47.44
N PRO A 90 -10.92 -8.65 48.54
CA PRO A 90 -12.25 -8.04 48.53
C PRO A 90 -12.33 -6.87 47.53
N LEU A 91 -13.48 -6.72 46.88
CA LEU A 91 -13.72 -5.66 45.91
C LEU A 91 -13.81 -4.31 46.64
N ILE A 92 -12.97 -3.34 46.28
CA ILE A 92 -13.09 -1.99 46.88
C ILE A 92 -14.21 -1.21 46.19
N ALA A 93 -14.77 -0.20 46.88
CA ALA A 93 -15.90 0.58 46.38
C ALA A 93 -15.65 1.22 44.99
N ALA A 94 -14.41 1.65 44.72
CA ALA A 94 -14.03 2.21 43.43
C ALA A 94 -14.10 1.18 42.28
N GLU A 95 -13.68 -0.07 42.53
CA GLU A 95 -13.75 -1.16 41.55
C GLU A 95 -15.20 -1.56 41.30
N LEU A 96 -16.02 -1.64 42.36
CA LEU A 96 -17.46 -1.89 42.22
C LEU A 96 -18.14 -0.82 41.36
N LYS A 97 -17.87 0.47 41.62
CA LYS A 97 -18.39 1.58 40.82
C LYS A 97 -17.93 1.50 39.37
N ALA A 98 -16.67 1.15 39.12
CA ALA A 98 -16.15 1.00 37.77
C ALA A 98 -16.87 -0.11 36.99
N ILE A 99 -16.97 -1.32 37.57
CA ILE A 99 -17.63 -2.47 36.91
C ILE A 99 -19.14 -2.21 36.73
N LEU A 100 -19.82 -1.66 37.75
CA LEU A 100 -21.23 -1.31 37.64
C LEU A 100 -21.47 -0.25 36.57
N GLY A 101 -20.59 0.77 36.48
CA GLY A 101 -20.66 1.80 35.45
C GLY A 101 -20.51 1.21 34.04
N ASP A 102 -19.56 0.29 33.83
CA ASP A 102 -19.40 -0.41 32.55
C ASP A 102 -20.64 -1.22 32.18
N LYS A 103 -21.25 -1.91 33.16
CA LYS A 103 -22.48 -2.67 32.92
C LYS A 103 -23.69 -1.80 32.60
N LEU A 104 -23.77 -0.61 33.18
CA LEU A 104 -24.85 0.34 32.89
C LEU A 104 -24.68 0.99 31.51
N ILE A 105 -23.46 1.40 31.14
CA ILE A 105 -23.18 2.01 29.83
C ILE A 105 -23.44 1.01 28.69
N SER A 106 -23.09 -0.26 28.90
CA SER A 106 -23.29 -1.32 27.92
C SER A 106 -24.72 -1.91 27.92
N ALA A 107 -25.64 -1.41 28.75
CA ALA A 107 -27.02 -1.86 28.75
C ALA A 107 -27.82 -1.16 27.64
N ASP A 108 -28.64 -1.90 26.89
CA ASP A 108 -29.52 -1.32 25.86
C ASP A 108 -30.72 -0.56 26.48
N GLU A 109 -31.14 -0.99 27.67
CA GLU A 109 -32.26 -0.43 28.42
C GLU A 109 -31.89 -0.12 29.87
N ILE A 110 -32.42 0.98 30.39
CA ILE A 110 -32.32 1.35 31.80
C ILE A 110 -33.70 1.65 32.40
N SER A 111 -33.80 1.60 33.73
CA SER A 111 -35.05 1.91 34.41
C SER A 111 -35.44 3.39 34.26
N ASN A 112 -36.74 3.69 34.16
CA ASN A 112 -37.24 5.07 34.14
C ASN A 112 -36.85 5.88 35.38
N GLY A 113 -36.66 5.22 36.53
CA GLY A 113 -36.18 5.88 37.75
C GLY A 113 -34.75 6.39 37.60
N LEU A 114 -33.85 5.55 37.07
CA LEU A 114 -32.47 5.95 36.78
C LEU A 114 -32.43 7.03 35.69
N ALA A 115 -33.22 6.88 34.62
CA ALA A 115 -33.26 7.84 33.52
C ALA A 115 -33.65 9.25 34.03
N ARG A 116 -34.69 9.36 34.88
CA ARG A 116 -35.08 10.64 35.49
C ARG A 116 -33.98 11.23 36.37
N ALA A 117 -33.41 10.42 37.26
CA ALA A 117 -32.33 10.87 38.13
C ALA A 117 -31.12 11.39 37.33
N LEU A 118 -30.84 10.75 36.19
CA LEU A 118 -29.78 11.19 35.29
C LEU A 118 -30.12 12.49 34.55
N VAL A 119 -31.34 12.63 34.03
CA VAL A 119 -31.80 13.88 33.40
C VAL A 119 -31.74 15.05 34.40
N ASP A 120 -32.23 14.85 35.62
CA ASP A 120 -32.15 15.87 36.69
C ASP A 120 -30.69 16.26 36.98
N ARG A 121 -29.80 15.26 36.99
CA ARG A 121 -28.35 15.49 37.17
C ARG A 121 -27.75 16.28 36.00
N ILE A 122 -28.08 15.93 34.77
CA ILE A 122 -27.63 16.64 33.55
C ILE A 122 -28.07 18.11 33.61
N GLU A 123 -29.34 18.39 33.92
CA GLU A 123 -29.87 19.76 34.01
C GLU A 123 -29.19 20.60 35.09
N SER A 124 -28.86 19.98 36.23
CA SER A 124 -28.09 20.63 37.30
C SER A 124 -26.65 20.92 36.86
N LEU A 125 -26.04 19.99 36.12
CA LEU A 125 -24.68 20.11 35.61
C LEU A 125 -24.56 21.09 34.43
N ASP A 126 -25.59 21.29 33.62
CA ASP A 126 -25.56 22.29 32.53
C ASP A 126 -25.29 23.71 33.04
N LYS A 127 -25.67 23.98 34.30
CA LYS A 127 -25.44 25.26 34.97
C LYS A 127 -24.10 25.33 35.71
N SER A 128 -23.53 24.19 36.09
CA SER A 128 -22.42 24.12 37.05
C SER A 128 -21.14 23.47 36.51
N ASN A 129 -21.24 22.51 35.58
CA ASN A 129 -20.12 21.76 35.01
C ASN A 129 -20.51 21.15 33.65
N ARG A 130 -20.51 21.99 32.60
CA ARG A 130 -20.86 21.61 31.22
C ARG A 130 -20.06 20.43 30.64
N PRO A 131 -18.74 20.30 30.88
CA PRO A 131 -18.00 19.13 30.39
C PRO A 131 -18.54 17.80 30.95
N LEU A 132 -18.93 17.78 32.22
CA LEU A 132 -19.51 16.57 32.83
C LEU A 132 -20.93 16.30 32.31
N SER A 133 -21.74 17.33 32.06
CA SER A 133 -23.05 17.14 31.44
C SER A 133 -22.95 16.64 29.99
N ALA A 134 -21.94 17.08 29.23
CA ALA A 134 -21.64 16.56 27.91
C ALA A 134 -21.21 15.08 27.95
N ALA A 135 -20.37 14.68 28.92
CA ALA A 135 -20.00 13.28 29.11
C ALA A 135 -21.24 12.39 29.40
N PHE A 136 -22.15 12.84 30.25
CA PHE A 136 -23.41 12.12 30.47
C PHE A 136 -24.28 12.05 29.21
N ARG A 137 -24.34 13.11 28.40
CA ARG A 137 -25.06 13.09 27.11
C ARG A 137 -24.48 12.07 26.14
N GLN A 138 -23.16 11.87 26.13
CA GLN A 138 -22.53 10.82 25.33
C GLN A 138 -22.95 9.42 25.81
N MET A 139 -22.96 9.19 27.12
CA MET A 139 -23.33 7.89 27.70
C MET A 139 -24.78 7.48 27.39
N ILE A 140 -25.72 8.44 27.40
CA ILE A 140 -27.14 8.12 27.20
C ILE A 140 -27.52 7.80 25.75
N LEU A 141 -26.64 8.04 24.77
CA LEU A 141 -26.95 7.90 23.34
C LEU A 141 -27.37 6.47 22.94
N ARG A 142 -26.89 5.44 23.63
CA ARG A 142 -27.25 4.04 23.35
C ARG A 142 -28.58 3.60 23.97
N TRP A 143 -29.04 4.28 25.01
CA TRP A 143 -30.16 3.81 25.81
C TRP A 143 -31.51 4.13 25.19
N GLN A 144 -32.31 3.10 24.90
CA GLN A 144 -33.67 3.26 24.37
C GLN A 144 -34.66 3.52 25.52
N ASN A 145 -34.88 4.80 25.84
CA ASN A 145 -35.77 5.20 26.93
C ASN A 145 -36.52 6.51 26.59
N SER A 146 -37.84 6.55 26.84
CA SER A 146 -38.66 7.72 26.50
C SER A 146 -38.26 8.99 27.26
N VAL A 147 -37.81 8.88 28.51
CA VAL A 147 -37.35 10.02 29.31
C VAL A 147 -36.08 10.63 28.70
N ILE A 148 -35.19 9.78 28.18
CA ILE A 148 -33.97 10.21 27.47
C ILE A 148 -34.32 10.85 26.15
N ASN A 149 -35.23 10.25 25.37
CA ASN A 149 -35.69 10.81 24.11
C ASN A 149 -36.26 12.23 24.33
N SER A 150 -37.06 12.43 25.37
CA SER A 150 -37.58 13.76 25.73
C SER A 150 -36.48 14.77 26.06
N LEU A 151 -35.43 14.36 26.79
CA LEU A 151 -34.26 15.20 27.03
C LEU A 151 -33.59 15.60 25.70
N LEU A 152 -33.32 14.63 24.82
CA LEU A 152 -32.63 14.87 23.55
C LEU A 152 -33.46 15.76 22.60
N ILE A 153 -34.77 15.53 22.50
CA ILE A 153 -35.69 16.40 21.72
C ILE A 153 -35.68 17.82 22.28
N ARG A 154 -35.70 17.98 23.61
CA ARG A 154 -35.62 19.29 24.26
C ARG A 154 -34.26 19.96 24.05
N ASP A 155 -33.16 19.21 24.08
CA ASP A 155 -31.84 19.74 23.77
C ASP A 155 -31.77 20.24 22.32
N ILE A 156 -32.35 19.52 21.37
CA ILE A 156 -32.49 19.97 19.97
C ILE A 156 -33.33 21.26 19.91
N LYS A 157 -34.49 21.27 20.58
CA LYS A 157 -35.38 22.44 20.65
C LYS A 157 -34.64 23.70 21.11
N ASN A 158 -33.74 23.54 22.08
CA ASN A 158 -33.03 24.63 22.74
C ASN A 158 -31.63 24.92 22.17
N ASP A 159 -31.25 24.30 21.05
CA ASP A 159 -29.92 24.48 20.42
C ASP A 159 -28.75 24.07 21.36
N ASN A 160 -29.00 23.07 22.20
CA ASN A 160 -28.06 22.50 23.17
C ASN A 160 -27.67 21.05 22.82
N SER A 161 -28.10 20.55 21.66
CA SER A 161 -27.87 19.17 21.22
C SER A 161 -26.50 18.95 20.60
N MET A 162 -25.94 17.77 20.81
CA MET A 162 -24.78 17.28 20.07
C MET A 162 -25.21 16.68 18.73
N VAL A 163 -24.31 16.63 17.74
CA VAL A 163 -24.58 16.02 16.41
C VAL A 163 -25.12 14.60 16.55
N ALA A 164 -24.49 13.81 17.41
CA ALA A 164 -24.90 12.45 17.74
C ALA A 164 -26.35 12.34 18.26
N SER A 165 -26.79 13.31 19.07
CA SER A 165 -28.17 13.37 19.56
C SER A 165 -29.17 13.58 18.42
N ALA A 166 -28.86 14.48 17.47
CA ALA A 166 -29.69 14.69 16.30
C ALA A 166 -29.74 13.45 15.40
N LEU A 167 -28.60 12.78 15.17
CA LEU A 167 -28.54 11.53 14.39
C LEU A 167 -29.38 10.42 15.01
N ARG A 168 -29.25 10.21 16.33
CA ARG A 168 -30.07 9.22 17.04
C ARG A 168 -31.57 9.53 16.91
N ILE A 169 -31.98 10.78 17.15
CA ILE A 169 -33.39 11.16 17.05
C ILE A 169 -33.91 10.97 15.63
N LEU A 170 -33.10 11.29 14.60
CA LEU A 170 -33.44 11.00 13.21
C LEU A 170 -33.53 9.49 12.93
N ALA A 171 -32.64 8.67 13.50
CA ALA A 171 -32.68 7.21 13.35
C ALA A 171 -33.96 6.62 13.95
N GLN A 172 -34.40 7.15 15.10
CA GLN A 172 -35.59 6.71 15.82
C GLN A 172 -36.88 7.42 15.39
N ARG A 173 -36.84 8.30 14.37
CA ARG A 173 -37.98 9.17 14.00
C ARG A 173 -39.30 8.43 13.80
N LYS A 174 -39.28 7.22 13.19
CA LYS A 174 -40.48 6.39 12.97
C LYS A 174 -41.16 6.04 14.29
N GLU A 175 -40.39 5.53 15.24
CA GLU A 175 -40.88 5.18 16.57
C GLU A 175 -41.31 6.43 17.36
N LEU A 176 -40.54 7.52 17.27
CA LEU A 176 -40.87 8.76 17.96
C LEU A 176 -42.15 9.41 17.43
N ARG A 177 -42.47 9.28 16.14
CA ARG A 177 -43.77 9.71 15.58
C ARG A 177 -44.94 8.94 16.20
N GLU A 178 -44.75 7.67 16.52
CA GLU A 178 -45.81 6.84 17.11
C GLU A 178 -45.98 7.11 18.60
N LYS A 179 -44.86 7.22 19.33
CA LYS A 179 -44.86 7.23 20.80
C LYS A 179 -44.78 8.64 21.42
N GLN A 180 -44.20 9.61 20.70
CA GLN A 180 -43.87 10.95 21.21
C GLN A 180 -44.15 12.08 20.19
N SER A 181 -45.18 11.92 19.35
CA SER A 181 -45.54 12.90 18.30
C SER A 181 -45.73 14.33 18.80
N GLY A 182 -46.32 14.51 19.98
CA GLY A 182 -46.53 15.82 20.58
C GLY A 182 -45.22 16.55 20.90
N GLU A 183 -44.21 15.83 21.38
CA GLU A 183 -42.89 16.39 21.66
C GLU A 183 -42.14 16.74 20.36
N LEU A 184 -42.28 15.91 19.33
CA LEU A 184 -41.72 16.20 18.00
C LEU A 184 -42.36 17.43 17.36
N ALA A 185 -43.69 17.57 17.48
CA ALA A 185 -44.41 18.73 16.95
C ALA A 185 -43.97 20.03 17.64
N ASP A 186 -43.62 19.97 18.93
CA ASP A 186 -43.16 21.12 19.72
C ASP A 186 -41.77 21.63 19.30
N LEU A 187 -41.00 20.87 18.50
CA LEU A 187 -39.78 21.38 17.86
C LEU A 187 -40.05 22.59 16.96
N ALA A 188 -41.27 22.71 16.40
CA ALA A 188 -41.67 23.88 15.61
C ALA A 188 -41.68 25.19 16.43
N ASN A 189 -41.80 25.08 17.75
CA ASN A 189 -41.74 26.21 18.70
C ASN A 189 -40.32 26.43 19.25
N GLY A 190 -39.31 25.73 18.73
CA GLY A 190 -37.93 25.80 19.20
C GLY A 190 -37.05 26.82 18.46
N SER A 191 -35.74 26.57 18.53
CA SER A 191 -34.72 27.29 17.76
C SER A 191 -34.94 27.14 16.25
N ASP A 192 -34.35 28.04 15.45
CA ASP A 192 -34.45 27.95 13.99
C ASP A 192 -33.86 26.65 13.43
N ALA A 193 -32.86 26.08 14.08
CA ALA A 193 -32.32 24.78 13.73
C ALA A 193 -33.33 23.65 14.01
N ALA A 194 -34.00 23.69 15.17
CA ALA A 194 -35.03 22.72 15.54
C ALA A 194 -36.22 22.74 14.57
N LYS A 195 -36.68 23.93 14.17
CA LYS A 195 -37.73 24.09 13.15
C LYS A 195 -37.36 23.41 11.83
N GLY A 196 -36.08 23.47 11.44
CA GLY A 196 -35.59 22.85 10.21
C GLY A 196 -35.62 21.31 10.26
N LEU A 197 -35.59 20.71 11.45
CA LEU A 197 -35.67 19.26 11.62
C LEU A 197 -37.12 18.73 11.57
N VAL A 198 -38.13 19.59 11.76
CA VAL A 198 -39.53 19.14 11.83
C VAL A 198 -39.96 18.37 10.57
N PRO A 199 -39.75 18.87 9.33
CA PRO A 199 -40.13 18.11 8.14
C PRO A 199 -39.39 16.78 8.01
N CYS A 200 -38.16 16.68 8.50
CA CYS A 200 -37.43 15.41 8.56
C CYS A 200 -38.03 14.41 9.55
N MET A 201 -38.41 14.89 10.73
CA MET A 201 -39.02 14.05 11.76
C MET A 201 -40.36 13.49 11.30
N PHE A 202 -41.10 14.25 10.48
CA PHE A 202 -42.40 13.85 9.94
C PHE A 202 -42.36 13.26 8.53
N GLU A 203 -41.22 13.35 7.82
CA GLU A 203 -41.09 13.01 6.39
C GLU A 203 -42.14 13.76 5.55
N ASP A 204 -42.27 15.07 5.80
CA ASP A 204 -43.30 15.94 5.24
C ASP A 204 -42.79 16.75 4.03
N ASP A 205 -43.14 16.30 2.82
CA ASP A 205 -42.82 16.94 1.53
C ASP A 205 -43.33 18.39 1.44
N ALA A 206 -44.51 18.68 2.00
CA ALA A 206 -45.06 20.03 2.01
C ALA A 206 -44.25 20.94 2.95
N GLY A 207 -43.87 20.42 4.12
CA GLY A 207 -43.00 21.08 5.08
C GLY A 207 -41.63 21.42 4.50
N TYR A 208 -41.00 20.51 3.76
CA TYR A 208 -39.74 20.78 3.06
C TYR A 208 -39.86 21.93 2.06
N THR A 209 -40.92 21.90 1.24
CA THR A 209 -41.18 22.92 0.21
C THR A 209 -41.39 24.29 0.85
N ALA A 210 -42.23 24.38 1.89
CA ALA A 210 -42.50 25.62 2.60
C ALA A 210 -41.23 26.25 3.20
N LEU A 211 -40.33 25.43 3.76
CA LEU A 211 -39.05 25.91 4.31
C LEU A 211 -38.07 26.34 3.23
N LEU A 212 -38.01 25.66 2.07
CA LEU A 212 -37.17 26.09 0.95
C LEU A 212 -37.59 27.46 0.41
N GLU A 213 -38.89 27.72 0.35
CA GLU A 213 -39.42 28.99 -0.17
C GLU A 213 -39.29 30.13 0.83
N THR A 214 -39.69 29.90 2.09
CA THR A 214 -39.91 30.97 3.07
C THR A 214 -39.07 30.88 4.34
N GLY A 215 -38.30 29.80 4.53
CA GLY A 215 -37.53 29.56 5.74
C GLY A 215 -36.35 30.52 5.93
N ALA A 216 -36.03 30.81 7.19
CA ALA A 216 -34.80 31.54 7.55
C ALA A 216 -33.54 30.73 7.20
N ALA A 217 -32.40 31.40 7.02
CA ALA A 217 -31.17 30.75 6.54
C ALA A 217 -30.72 29.58 7.43
N ARG A 218 -30.77 29.74 8.75
CA ARG A 218 -30.43 28.69 9.72
C ARG A 218 -31.41 27.50 9.67
N THR A 219 -32.70 27.78 9.49
CA THR A 219 -33.74 26.75 9.33
C THR A 219 -33.55 25.94 8.06
N LYS A 220 -33.29 26.61 6.93
CA LYS A 220 -32.97 25.96 5.66
C LYS A 220 -31.71 25.12 5.75
N THR A 221 -30.66 25.62 6.40
CA THR A 221 -29.41 24.89 6.61
C THR A 221 -29.64 23.59 7.36
N SER A 222 -30.35 23.64 8.49
CA SER A 222 -30.68 22.46 9.29
C SER A 222 -31.54 21.46 8.50
N MET A 223 -32.55 21.96 7.79
CA MET A 223 -33.40 21.14 6.93
C MET A 223 -32.61 20.46 5.81
N LEU A 224 -31.73 21.18 5.10
CA LEU A 224 -30.91 20.62 4.01
C LEU A 224 -29.91 19.58 4.52
N ALA A 225 -29.25 19.85 5.65
CA ALA A 225 -28.36 18.90 6.28
C ALA A 225 -29.10 17.62 6.65
N CYS A 226 -30.28 17.74 7.24
CA CYS A 226 -31.09 16.61 7.64
C CYS A 226 -31.71 15.85 6.45
N ALA A 227 -32.25 16.56 5.46
CA ALA A 227 -32.79 15.99 4.22
C ALA A 227 -31.70 15.22 3.46
N ARG A 228 -30.47 15.74 3.45
CA ARG A 228 -29.30 15.03 2.95
C ARG A 228 -29.13 13.69 3.67
N MET A 229 -29.10 13.69 5.01
CA MET A 229 -28.94 12.47 5.82
C MET A 229 -30.04 11.43 5.58
N LEU A 230 -31.28 11.89 5.41
CA LEU A 230 -32.44 11.03 5.15
C LEU A 230 -32.61 10.64 3.68
N ARG A 231 -31.78 11.18 2.77
CA ARG A 231 -31.98 11.07 1.31
C ARG A 231 -33.39 11.50 0.88
N ALA A 232 -33.95 12.49 1.57
CA ALA A 232 -35.26 13.05 1.25
C ALA A 232 -35.20 13.74 -0.12
N LYS A 233 -36.21 13.55 -0.95
CA LYS A 233 -36.29 14.14 -2.29
C LYS A 233 -36.80 15.58 -2.19
N LEU A 234 -35.94 16.54 -2.51
CA LEU A 234 -36.26 17.96 -2.56
C LEU A 234 -36.26 18.42 -4.02
N ASP A 235 -36.95 19.53 -4.29
CA ASP A 235 -36.87 20.18 -5.60
C ASP A 235 -35.46 20.75 -5.83
N VAL A 236 -34.78 20.21 -6.84
CA VAL A 236 -33.38 20.54 -7.18
C VAL A 236 -33.22 22.03 -7.52
N ASP A 237 -34.19 22.64 -8.22
CA ASP A 237 -34.09 24.06 -8.57
C ASP A 237 -34.21 24.93 -7.32
N LYS A 238 -35.15 24.58 -6.44
CA LYS A 238 -35.34 25.29 -5.16
C LYS A 238 -34.15 25.17 -4.24
N VAL A 239 -33.48 24.02 -4.20
CA VAL A 239 -32.23 23.90 -3.44
C VAL A 239 -31.13 24.76 -4.10
N ALA A 240 -31.03 24.74 -5.43
CA ALA A 240 -30.02 25.50 -6.17
C ALA A 240 -30.12 27.02 -5.98
N GLU A 241 -31.33 27.58 -5.78
CA GLU A 241 -31.53 28.98 -5.42
C GLU A 241 -30.73 29.41 -4.16
N ASN A 242 -30.42 28.46 -3.26
CA ASN A 242 -29.68 28.74 -2.03
C ASN A 242 -28.15 28.71 -2.21
N LEU A 243 -27.62 28.28 -3.36
CA LEU A 243 -26.17 28.26 -3.66
C LEU A 243 -25.56 29.67 -3.74
N THR A 244 -26.38 30.67 -4.04
CA THR A 244 -25.99 32.09 -4.11
C THR A 244 -26.31 32.86 -2.82
N SER A 245 -26.68 32.15 -1.74
CA SER A 245 -26.93 32.77 -0.44
C SER A 245 -25.69 33.51 0.08
N THR A 246 -25.90 34.65 0.73
CA THR A 246 -24.84 35.38 1.46
C THR A 246 -24.43 34.66 2.75
N ASP A 247 -25.31 33.82 3.30
CA ASP A 247 -24.98 32.88 4.36
C ASP A 247 -24.20 31.70 3.76
N LYS A 248 -22.89 31.65 4.07
CA LYS A 248 -21.97 30.64 3.57
C LYS A 248 -22.36 29.23 4.01
N LEU A 249 -22.89 29.07 5.22
CA LEU A 249 -23.25 27.76 5.75
C LEU A 249 -24.48 27.20 5.02
N LEU A 250 -25.46 28.07 4.71
CA LEU A 250 -26.58 27.70 3.87
C LEU A 250 -26.15 27.31 2.45
N ALA A 251 -25.27 28.13 1.82
CA ALA A 251 -24.76 27.82 0.49
C ALA A 251 -24.01 26.47 0.46
N THR A 252 -23.20 26.20 1.48
CA THR A 252 -22.53 24.90 1.64
C THR A 252 -23.54 23.77 1.86
N ALA A 253 -24.54 23.94 2.72
CA ALA A 253 -25.55 22.92 2.96
C ALA A 253 -26.34 22.57 1.68
N ALA A 254 -26.71 23.59 0.89
CA ALA A 254 -27.37 23.41 -0.40
C ALA A 254 -26.51 22.64 -1.39
N GLU A 255 -25.22 23.00 -1.50
CA GLU A 255 -24.29 22.29 -2.36
C GLU A 255 -24.10 20.83 -1.94
N ARG A 256 -23.86 20.58 -0.64
CA ARG A 256 -23.69 19.22 -0.10
C ARG A 256 -24.94 18.36 -0.27
N TYR A 257 -26.12 18.96 -0.19
CA TYR A 257 -27.37 18.27 -0.52
C TYR A 257 -27.37 17.86 -2.00
N LEU A 258 -27.10 18.78 -2.93
CA LEU A 258 -27.07 18.50 -4.37
C LEU A 258 -26.00 17.46 -4.76
N GLU A 259 -24.83 17.50 -4.13
CA GLU A 259 -23.78 16.48 -4.29
C GLU A 259 -24.26 15.08 -3.87
N SER A 260 -25.17 15.00 -2.90
CA SER A 260 -25.69 13.73 -2.38
C SER A 260 -26.96 13.28 -3.09
N GLU A 261 -27.77 14.21 -3.58
CA GLU A 261 -28.94 13.92 -4.41
C GLU A 261 -28.50 13.30 -5.74
N ASP A 262 -27.42 13.84 -6.34
CA ASP A 262 -26.67 13.22 -7.42
C ASP A 262 -27.53 12.79 -8.64
N SER A 263 -28.60 13.54 -8.95
CA SER A 263 -29.26 13.45 -10.26
C SER A 263 -28.41 14.13 -11.35
N PRO A 264 -28.62 13.82 -12.65
CA PRO A 264 -28.00 14.55 -13.75
C PRO A 264 -28.17 16.08 -13.64
N LYS A 265 -29.34 16.52 -13.17
CA LYS A 265 -29.64 17.93 -12.97
C LYS A 265 -28.81 18.53 -11.82
N ALA A 266 -28.83 17.93 -10.63
CA ALA A 266 -28.07 18.41 -9.49
C ALA A 266 -26.56 18.44 -9.77
N ARG A 267 -26.02 17.42 -10.43
CA ARG A 267 -24.61 17.41 -10.85
C ARG A 267 -24.26 18.54 -11.80
N SER A 268 -25.08 18.79 -12.82
CA SER A 268 -24.79 19.87 -13.78
C SER A 268 -24.75 21.24 -13.10
N ILE A 269 -25.63 21.47 -12.12
CA ILE A 269 -25.64 22.68 -11.28
C ILE A 269 -24.36 22.79 -10.45
N VAL A 270 -23.98 21.73 -9.72
CA VAL A 270 -22.76 21.73 -8.90
C VAL A 270 -21.51 21.93 -9.77
N LEU A 271 -21.35 21.15 -10.84
CA LEU A 271 -20.19 21.23 -11.73
C LEU A 271 -20.05 22.60 -12.41
N SER A 272 -21.16 23.28 -12.72
CA SER A 272 -21.11 24.64 -13.30
C SER A 272 -20.42 25.68 -12.40
N ARG A 273 -20.33 25.42 -11.09
CA ARG A 273 -19.62 26.27 -10.12
C ARG A 273 -18.12 26.03 -10.08
N TYR A 274 -17.64 24.93 -10.66
CA TYR A 274 -16.24 24.50 -10.65
C TYR A 274 -15.68 24.32 -12.07
N PRO A 275 -15.82 25.32 -12.97
CA PRO A 275 -15.33 25.19 -14.33
C PRO A 275 -13.81 25.00 -14.35
N ASN A 276 -13.33 24.01 -15.10
CA ASN A 276 -11.90 23.67 -15.26
C ASN A 276 -11.22 23.10 -13.99
N GLU A 277 -11.97 22.78 -12.93
CA GLU A 277 -11.41 22.16 -11.72
C GLU A 277 -11.40 20.62 -11.77
N ALA A 278 -12.01 20.04 -12.82
CA ALA A 278 -12.19 18.60 -12.98
C ALA A 278 -12.79 17.97 -11.71
N LYS A 279 -13.82 18.60 -11.11
CA LYS A 279 -14.50 18.07 -9.92
C LYS A 279 -15.22 16.76 -10.26
N ILE A 280 -15.00 15.72 -9.47
CA ILE A 280 -15.65 14.40 -9.63
C ILE A 280 -16.79 14.30 -8.62
N LEU A 281 -18.01 14.05 -9.11
CA LEU A 281 -19.20 13.81 -8.29
C LEU A 281 -19.56 12.32 -8.28
N GLY A 282 -20.50 11.93 -7.41
CA GLY A 282 -20.84 10.52 -7.14
C GLY A 282 -20.26 10.08 -5.79
N ALA A 283 -21.05 9.41 -4.96
CA ALA A 283 -20.62 9.03 -3.62
C ALA A 283 -19.93 7.65 -3.64
N ARG A 284 -18.84 7.45 -2.87
CA ARG A 284 -18.30 6.10 -2.60
C ARG A 284 -18.98 5.44 -1.42
N THR A 285 -19.34 6.26 -0.44
CA THR A 285 -20.11 5.86 0.73
C THR A 285 -21.21 6.86 0.99
N ALA A 286 -21.93 6.64 2.08
CA ALA A 286 -23.13 7.36 2.32
C ALA A 286 -22.91 8.83 2.73
N PHE A 287 -21.81 9.22 3.40
CA PHE A 287 -21.37 10.62 3.57
C PHE A 287 -19.89 10.72 3.99
N PHE A 288 -19.02 11.25 3.13
CA PHE A 288 -17.74 11.82 3.56
C PHE A 288 -17.60 13.24 3.01
N VAL A 289 -17.33 14.19 3.89
CA VAL A 289 -17.07 15.59 3.52
C VAL A 289 -15.55 15.76 3.45
N ASP A 290 -15.04 16.16 2.29
CA ASP A 290 -13.63 16.53 2.07
C ASP A 290 -12.59 15.48 2.51
N GLY A 291 -12.94 14.19 2.42
CA GLY A 291 -12.02 13.10 2.76
C GLY A 291 -11.72 12.96 4.26
N VAL A 292 -12.39 13.73 5.12
CA VAL A 292 -12.33 13.56 6.57
C VAL A 292 -13.37 12.51 6.93
N ALA A 293 -12.91 11.30 7.24
CA ALA A 293 -13.72 10.36 8.02
C ALA A 293 -13.96 11.04 9.37
N THR A 294 -15.17 11.55 9.60
CA THR A 294 -15.58 11.84 10.97
C THR A 294 -15.79 10.47 11.61
N GLU A 295 -14.76 9.95 12.27
CA GLU A 295 -14.83 8.74 13.11
C GLU A 295 -15.80 8.90 14.29
N ASP A 296 -16.45 10.06 14.43
CA ASP A 296 -17.05 10.52 15.68
C ASP A 296 -18.43 9.95 16.03
N ASP A 297 -19.10 9.15 15.19
CA ASP A 297 -20.19 8.28 15.69
C ASP A 297 -20.69 7.26 14.64
N PRO A 298 -19.92 6.17 14.41
CA PRO A 298 -20.31 5.14 13.45
C PRO A 298 -21.70 4.52 13.75
N GLU A 299 -22.06 4.40 15.02
CA GLU A 299 -23.22 3.63 15.45
C GLU A 299 -24.57 4.28 15.07
N GLN A 300 -24.72 5.57 15.28
CA GLN A 300 -25.98 6.32 15.10
C GLN A 300 -26.20 6.59 13.63
N LEU A 301 -25.13 6.81 12.86
CA LEU A 301 -25.23 6.86 11.41
C LEU A 301 -25.63 5.50 10.83
N SER A 302 -25.08 4.40 11.37
CA SER A 302 -25.53 3.04 11.05
C SER A 302 -27.02 2.86 11.32
N GLN A 303 -27.46 3.16 12.53
CA GLN A 303 -28.86 3.06 12.94
C GLN A 303 -29.77 3.92 12.05
N LEU A 304 -29.33 5.11 11.66
CA LEU A 304 -30.06 5.97 10.74
C LEU A 304 -30.27 5.28 9.38
N TYR A 305 -29.22 4.70 8.80
CA TYR A 305 -29.34 4.00 7.51
C TYR A 305 -30.13 2.71 7.58
N GLN A 306 -29.99 1.95 8.66
CA GLN A 306 -30.85 0.80 8.95
C GLN A 306 -32.32 1.21 9.01
N SER A 307 -32.63 2.35 9.64
CA SER A 307 -34.01 2.88 9.70
C SER A 307 -34.60 3.27 8.33
N LEU A 308 -33.74 3.55 7.35
CA LEU A 308 -34.09 3.82 5.95
C LEU A 308 -34.26 2.53 5.12
N GLY A 309 -34.02 1.36 5.72
CA GLY A 309 -34.05 0.06 5.03
C GLY A 309 -32.83 -0.17 4.14
N ASN A 310 -31.73 0.57 4.37
CA ASN A 310 -30.55 0.56 3.52
C ASN A 310 -29.31 0.17 4.33
N ASN A 311 -29.22 -1.13 4.68
CA ASN A 311 -28.10 -1.68 5.45
C ASN A 311 -26.78 -1.71 4.65
N THR A 312 -26.84 -1.55 3.34
CA THR A 312 -25.68 -1.59 2.45
C THR A 312 -24.89 -0.29 2.46
N LEU A 313 -25.52 0.85 2.72
CA LEU A 313 -24.85 2.16 2.73
C LEU A 313 -23.87 2.37 3.90
N TYR A 314 -23.98 1.58 4.96
CA TYR A 314 -23.20 1.76 6.17
C TYR A 314 -22.23 0.58 6.39
N TYR A 315 -21.06 0.67 5.77
CA TYR A 315 -19.87 -0.04 6.24
C TYR A 315 -18.83 1.02 6.59
N GLY A 316 -18.74 1.32 7.88
CA GLY A 316 -17.85 2.36 8.45
C GLY A 316 -16.37 1.98 8.53
N TRP A 317 -15.99 0.83 8.00
CA TRP A 317 -14.59 0.49 7.81
C TRP A 317 -14.20 1.00 6.43
N GLY A 318 -13.46 2.10 6.39
CA GLY A 318 -12.81 2.52 5.15
C GLY A 318 -12.06 1.33 4.58
N THR A 319 -12.42 0.91 3.38
CA THR A 319 -11.67 -0.13 2.69
C THR A 319 -10.26 0.42 2.46
N SER A 320 -9.23 -0.37 2.75
CA SER A 320 -7.82 -0.04 2.49
C SER A 320 -7.61 0.48 1.04
N ASP A 321 -8.40 -0.05 0.11
CA ASP A 321 -8.41 0.26 -1.33
C ASP A 321 -8.83 1.70 -1.67
N ASP A 322 -9.47 2.42 -0.74
CA ASP A 322 -9.98 3.76 -0.99
C ASP A 322 -8.84 4.79 -1.17
N THR A 323 -7.63 4.46 -0.68
CA THR A 323 -6.43 5.29 -0.82
C THR A 323 -5.90 5.29 -2.26
N ASP A 324 -5.85 4.13 -2.91
CA ASP A 324 -5.42 4.00 -4.29
C ASP A 324 -6.41 4.64 -5.26
N LEU A 325 -7.71 4.45 -5.04
CA LEU A 325 -8.74 5.14 -5.84
C LEU A 325 -8.60 6.67 -5.74
N LYS A 326 -8.33 7.22 -4.55
CA LYS A 326 -8.06 8.66 -4.36
C LYS A 326 -6.79 9.11 -5.10
N LYS A 327 -5.72 8.29 -5.08
CA LYS A 327 -4.46 8.56 -5.81
C LYS A 327 -4.72 8.59 -7.32
N ILE A 328 -5.47 7.63 -7.84
CA ILE A 328 -5.87 7.55 -9.25
C ILE A 328 -6.72 8.76 -9.65
N GLU A 329 -7.79 9.07 -8.93
CA GLU A 329 -8.64 10.25 -9.22
C GLU A 329 -7.84 11.55 -9.24
N LYS A 330 -6.95 11.74 -8.25
CA LYS A 330 -6.07 12.92 -8.21
C LYS A 330 -5.18 12.98 -9.45
N GLY A 331 -4.60 11.86 -9.86
CA GLY A 331 -3.81 11.74 -11.09
C GLY A 331 -4.61 12.14 -12.33
N LEU A 332 -5.82 11.59 -12.48
CA LEU A 332 -6.71 11.87 -13.61
C LEU A 332 -7.14 13.35 -13.69
N ARG A 333 -7.45 13.96 -12.53
CA ARG A 333 -7.78 15.39 -12.46
C ARG A 333 -6.62 16.26 -12.92
N GLU A 334 -5.42 15.95 -12.46
CA GLU A 334 -4.21 16.69 -12.88
C GLU A 334 -3.89 16.46 -14.35
N GLU A 335 -4.09 15.26 -14.87
CA GLU A 335 -3.92 14.94 -16.30
C GLU A 335 -4.85 15.78 -17.18
N VAL A 336 -6.16 15.74 -16.91
CA VAL A 336 -7.19 16.47 -17.69
C VAL A 336 -7.02 17.99 -17.60
N LYS A 337 -6.51 18.50 -16.47
CA LYS A 337 -6.21 19.93 -16.30
C LYS A 337 -4.96 20.37 -17.07
N LYS A 338 -3.92 19.53 -17.13
CA LYS A 338 -2.63 19.87 -17.74
C LYS A 338 -2.64 19.70 -19.27
N ASP A 339 -3.29 18.65 -19.78
CA ASP A 339 -3.32 18.38 -21.21
C ASP A 339 -4.46 19.13 -21.89
N ALA A 340 -4.10 20.16 -22.68
CA ALA A 340 -5.08 20.95 -23.41
C ALA A 340 -5.86 20.13 -24.46
N THR A 341 -5.25 19.07 -24.99
CA THR A 341 -5.78 18.25 -26.09
C THR A 341 -6.68 17.10 -25.61
N LEU A 342 -6.59 16.73 -24.33
CA LEU A 342 -7.44 15.73 -23.69
C LEU A 342 -8.84 16.32 -23.42
N LEU A 343 -9.85 15.74 -24.06
CA LEU A 343 -11.27 16.11 -23.90
C LEU A 343 -11.89 15.43 -22.67
N GLY A 344 -11.48 14.20 -22.39
CA GLY A 344 -11.91 13.47 -21.21
C GLY A 344 -11.32 12.07 -21.12
N VAL A 345 -11.61 11.40 -20.01
CA VAL A 345 -11.16 10.04 -19.70
C VAL A 345 -12.30 9.21 -19.13
N TYR A 346 -12.37 7.94 -19.54
CA TYR A 346 -13.07 6.89 -18.81
C TYR A 346 -12.03 6.01 -18.12
N ALA A 347 -12.08 5.91 -16.79
CA ALA A 347 -11.16 5.11 -16.01
C ALA A 347 -11.92 4.06 -15.21
N TYR A 348 -11.43 2.82 -15.22
CA TYR A 348 -12.01 1.69 -14.49
C TYR A 348 -10.95 0.63 -14.21
N ASP A 349 -10.70 0.30 -12.95
CA ASP A 349 -9.85 -0.85 -12.56
C ASP A 349 -8.46 -0.85 -13.24
N LEU A 350 -7.75 0.29 -13.18
CA LEU A 350 -6.47 0.53 -13.87
C LEU A 350 -6.52 0.49 -15.42
N HIS A 351 -7.72 0.47 -16.01
CA HIS A 351 -7.96 0.64 -17.44
C HIS A 351 -8.40 2.09 -17.73
N TYR A 352 -7.87 2.67 -18.80
CA TYR A 352 -8.10 4.06 -19.16
C TYR A 352 -8.42 4.21 -20.65
N VAL A 353 -9.52 4.88 -20.97
CA VAL A 353 -9.88 5.34 -22.31
C VAL A 353 -9.75 6.85 -22.35
N ARG A 354 -8.67 7.34 -22.94
CA ARG A 354 -8.37 8.77 -23.09
C ARG A 354 -8.89 9.28 -24.42
N ILE A 355 -9.70 10.32 -24.38
CA ILE A 355 -10.38 10.90 -25.53
C ILE A 355 -9.72 12.23 -25.87
N TYR A 356 -8.98 12.28 -26.96
CA TYR A 356 -8.37 13.48 -27.52
C TYR A 356 -9.22 14.02 -28.67
N ALA A 357 -9.03 15.30 -29.01
CA ALA A 357 -9.71 15.91 -30.17
C ALA A 357 -9.43 15.15 -31.48
N ASP A 358 -8.25 14.54 -31.58
CA ASP A 358 -7.74 13.85 -32.75
C ASP A 358 -7.44 12.37 -32.49
N ARG A 359 -7.92 11.70 -31.43
CA ARG A 359 -7.76 10.24 -31.27
C ARG A 359 -8.43 9.75 -29.99
N VAL A 360 -8.61 8.44 -29.90
CA VAL A 360 -8.92 7.78 -28.63
C VAL A 360 -7.81 6.77 -28.35
N VAL A 361 -7.34 6.73 -27.11
CA VAL A 361 -6.24 5.88 -26.66
C VAL A 361 -6.77 5.00 -25.54
N PHE A 362 -6.56 3.69 -25.67
CA PHE A 362 -6.80 2.73 -24.60
C PHE A 362 -5.48 2.33 -23.98
N SER A 363 -5.41 2.36 -22.66
CA SER A 363 -4.25 1.91 -21.90
C SER A 363 -4.66 1.20 -20.63
N TRP A 364 -3.80 0.33 -20.12
CA TRP A 364 -3.97 -0.27 -18.80
C TRP A 364 -2.63 -0.41 -18.11
N ASP A 365 -2.61 -0.18 -16.81
CA ASP A 365 -1.39 -0.32 -16.01
C ASP A 365 -1.15 -1.81 -15.73
N GLU A 366 0.09 -2.25 -15.88
CA GLU A 366 0.53 -3.59 -15.46
C GLU A 366 1.09 -3.55 -14.04
N ASP A 367 1.78 -2.45 -13.71
CA ASP A 367 2.29 -2.11 -12.39
C ASP A 367 2.57 -0.59 -12.31
N GLU A 368 3.11 -0.10 -11.18
CA GLU A 368 3.40 1.32 -10.99
C GLU A 368 4.39 1.91 -12.02
N SER A 369 5.19 1.08 -12.68
CA SER A 369 6.25 1.47 -13.61
C SER A 369 5.89 1.24 -15.09
N ARG A 370 4.98 0.31 -15.38
CA ARG A 370 4.64 -0.16 -16.73
C ARG A 370 3.15 -0.05 -17.01
N TYR A 371 2.84 0.40 -18.22
CA TYR A 371 1.50 0.38 -18.75
C TYR A 371 1.53 -0.03 -20.22
N ARG A 372 0.44 -0.61 -20.71
CA ARG A 372 0.26 -0.85 -22.14
C ARG A 372 -0.62 0.22 -22.73
N GLU A 373 -0.34 0.60 -23.97
CA GLU A 373 -1.08 1.60 -24.69
C GLU A 373 -1.31 1.18 -26.14
N ARG A 374 -2.53 1.37 -26.63
CA ARG A 374 -2.85 1.30 -28.05
C ARG A 374 -3.79 2.43 -28.44
N GLN A 375 -3.57 2.99 -29.62
CA GLN A 375 -4.53 3.91 -30.22
C GLN A 375 -5.74 3.10 -30.69
N LEU A 376 -6.95 3.48 -30.28
CA LEU A 376 -8.20 2.91 -30.80
C LEU A 376 -8.50 3.36 -32.24
N ARG A 377 -7.51 3.93 -32.95
CA ARG A 377 -7.71 4.63 -34.22
C ARG A 377 -7.45 3.80 -35.47
N GLN A 378 -7.00 2.55 -35.35
CA GLN A 378 -6.70 1.71 -36.52
C GLN A 378 -7.34 0.32 -36.53
N LEU A 379 -8.17 -0.05 -35.55
CA LEU A 379 -9.04 -1.23 -35.63
C LEU A 379 -10.35 -0.95 -34.85
N ARG A 380 -11.45 -0.76 -35.61
CA ARG A 380 -12.88 -0.69 -35.21
C ARG A 380 -13.33 0.50 -34.33
N LYS A 381 -13.89 1.54 -34.98
CA LYS A 381 -14.78 2.57 -34.38
C LYS A 381 -15.84 1.95 -33.44
N GLU A 382 -16.24 0.72 -33.75
CA GLU A 382 -17.17 -0.12 -33.00
C GLU A 382 -16.74 -0.35 -31.54
N GLU A 383 -15.44 -0.46 -31.20
CA GLU A 383 -14.99 -0.75 -29.83
C GLU A 383 -15.31 0.42 -28.88
N PHE A 384 -15.01 1.66 -29.27
CA PHE A 384 -15.37 2.84 -28.48
C PHE A 384 -16.88 3.13 -28.51
N ASP A 385 -17.53 2.86 -29.65
CA ASP A 385 -18.99 2.98 -29.76
C ASP A 385 -19.70 1.93 -28.87
N GLU A 386 -19.15 0.73 -28.70
CA GLU A 386 -19.63 -0.30 -27.77
C GLU A 386 -19.59 0.18 -26.32
N LEU A 387 -18.44 0.72 -25.87
CA LEU A 387 -18.34 1.27 -24.51
C LEU A 387 -19.34 2.41 -24.27
N LYS A 388 -19.46 3.36 -25.21
CA LYS A 388 -20.44 4.45 -25.09
C LYS A 388 -21.87 3.95 -25.08
N THR A 389 -22.20 2.98 -25.94
CA THR A 389 -23.53 2.38 -26.03
C THR A 389 -23.85 1.67 -24.71
N TYR A 390 -22.92 0.88 -24.18
CA TYR A 390 -23.06 0.22 -22.91
C TYR A 390 -23.30 1.20 -21.75
N ILE A 391 -22.52 2.27 -21.66
CA ILE A 391 -22.69 3.34 -20.66
C ILE A 391 -24.07 3.99 -20.77
N ALA A 392 -24.53 4.28 -21.99
CA ALA A 392 -25.81 4.94 -22.25
C ALA A 392 -27.02 4.03 -21.99
N GLU A 393 -26.99 2.78 -22.47
CA GLU A 393 -28.07 1.81 -22.31
C GLU A 393 -28.29 1.43 -20.84
N ASN A 394 -27.22 1.36 -20.06
CA ASN A 394 -27.30 1.10 -18.62
C ASN A 394 -27.57 2.36 -17.79
N ARG A 395 -27.73 3.54 -18.43
CA ARG A 395 -27.92 4.83 -17.76
C ARG A 395 -26.90 5.02 -16.63
N ALA A 396 -25.61 4.82 -16.95
CA ALA A 396 -24.53 4.89 -15.97
C ALA A 396 -24.49 6.23 -15.21
N ASP A 397 -24.99 7.29 -15.83
CA ASP A 397 -25.17 8.60 -15.23
C ASP A 397 -26.33 8.69 -14.23
N GLU A 398 -27.06 7.62 -13.98
CA GLU A 398 -28.13 7.55 -12.97
C GLU A 398 -27.92 6.43 -11.94
N LEU A 399 -26.91 5.60 -12.13
CA LEU A 399 -26.63 4.49 -11.22
C LEU A 399 -26.25 5.00 -9.81
N PRO A 400 -26.74 4.38 -8.74
CA PRO A 400 -26.25 4.63 -7.39
C PRO A 400 -24.88 3.96 -7.18
N PRO A 401 -24.16 4.27 -6.09
CA PRO A 401 -23.10 3.39 -5.64
C PRO A 401 -23.65 2.02 -5.21
N PHE A 402 -22.89 0.97 -5.48
CA PHE A 402 -23.23 -0.40 -5.12
C PHE A 402 -22.36 -0.85 -3.95
N ILE A 403 -22.94 -1.01 -2.77
CA ILE A 403 -22.17 -1.33 -1.56
C ILE A 403 -22.62 -2.69 -1.04
N GLY A 404 -21.96 -3.76 -1.48
CA GLY A 404 -22.30 -5.14 -1.14
C GLY A 404 -21.48 -5.73 0.02
N CYS A 405 -20.32 -5.14 0.32
CA CYS A 405 -19.34 -5.67 1.27
C CYS A 405 -18.61 -4.51 1.95
N GLY A 406 -18.23 -4.66 3.22
CA GLY A 406 -17.21 -3.82 3.84
C GLY A 406 -16.27 -4.60 4.74
N GLY A 407 -14.99 -4.25 4.67
CA GLY A 407 -13.88 -4.99 5.27
C GLY A 407 -12.66 -5.00 4.34
N GLU A 408 -11.52 -5.44 4.87
CA GLU A 408 -10.20 -5.46 4.20
C GLU A 408 -10.16 -6.38 2.96
N TYR A 409 -11.10 -7.32 2.84
CA TYR A 409 -11.19 -8.26 1.72
C TYR A 409 -12.20 -7.85 0.64
N CYS A 410 -12.85 -6.69 0.80
CA CYS A 410 -13.83 -6.21 -0.16
C CYS A 410 -13.14 -5.37 -1.23
N MET A 411 -12.93 -5.94 -2.42
CA MET A 411 -12.39 -5.19 -3.55
C MET A 411 -13.34 -4.04 -3.89
N SER A 412 -12.76 -2.84 -3.97
CA SER A 412 -13.46 -1.61 -4.34
C SER A 412 -13.06 -1.16 -5.73
N LYS A 413 -14.03 -0.85 -6.59
CA LYS A 413 -13.80 -0.36 -7.96
C LYS A 413 -14.67 0.85 -8.24
N GLU A 414 -14.23 1.68 -9.18
CA GLU A 414 -15.04 2.78 -9.69
C GLU A 414 -14.84 3.00 -11.18
N LEU A 415 -15.95 3.29 -11.87
CA LEU A 415 -15.92 3.88 -13.20
C LEU A 415 -15.92 5.40 -13.04
N VAL A 416 -14.83 6.06 -13.41
CA VAL A 416 -14.71 7.53 -13.44
C VAL A 416 -14.87 8.02 -14.88
N MET A 417 -15.81 8.92 -15.10
CA MET A 417 -16.05 9.61 -16.36
C MET A 417 -15.76 11.10 -16.17
N LEU A 418 -14.62 11.58 -16.66
CA LEU A 418 -14.09 12.91 -16.30
C LEU A 418 -13.67 13.73 -17.52
N GLY A 419 -14.06 14.99 -17.55
CA GLY A 419 -13.54 16.01 -18.47
C GLY A 419 -13.16 17.29 -17.74
N LYS A 420 -12.73 18.33 -18.47
CA LYS A 420 -12.31 19.61 -17.86
C LYS A 420 -13.42 20.30 -17.07
N ALA A 421 -14.66 20.17 -17.53
CA ALA A 421 -15.85 20.69 -16.84
C ALA A 421 -16.22 19.90 -15.57
N GLY A 422 -15.46 18.85 -15.22
CA GLY A 422 -15.80 17.91 -14.17
C GLY A 422 -16.33 16.59 -14.72
N GLY A 423 -16.80 15.75 -13.81
CA GLY A 423 -17.15 14.38 -14.12
C GLY A 423 -17.98 13.71 -13.03
N ARG A 424 -18.22 12.43 -13.24
CA ARG A 424 -18.93 11.55 -12.31
C ARG A 424 -18.16 10.25 -12.11
N ARG A 425 -18.26 9.66 -10.93
CA ARG A 425 -17.95 8.26 -10.67
C ARG A 425 -19.20 7.41 -10.40
N VAL A 426 -19.11 6.13 -10.72
CA VAL A 426 -20.00 5.06 -10.26
C VAL A 426 -19.13 4.10 -9.46
N TYR A 427 -19.47 3.85 -8.19
CA TYR A 427 -18.64 3.09 -7.25
C TYR A 427 -19.26 1.72 -6.94
N VAL A 428 -18.42 0.70 -6.77
CA VAL A 428 -18.79 -0.61 -6.27
C VAL A 428 -17.83 -1.09 -5.19
N SER A 429 -18.37 -1.69 -4.12
CA SER A 429 -17.63 -2.43 -3.10
C SER A 429 -18.25 -3.80 -2.93
N GLY A 430 -17.49 -4.88 -3.14
CA GLY A 430 -18.00 -6.25 -3.15
C GLY A 430 -18.41 -6.76 -4.53
N ASP A 431 -19.06 -7.92 -4.56
CA ASP A 431 -19.17 -8.71 -5.79
C ASP A 431 -20.24 -8.25 -6.79
N GLY A 432 -19.87 -8.34 -8.07
CA GLY A 432 -20.71 -8.93 -9.13
C GLY A 432 -21.95 -8.17 -9.57
N GLN A 433 -21.93 -6.84 -9.59
CA GLN A 433 -23.03 -6.07 -10.20
C GLN A 433 -23.00 -6.21 -11.72
N ASP A 434 -24.14 -6.50 -12.35
CA ASP A 434 -24.25 -6.75 -13.80
C ASP A 434 -23.60 -5.66 -14.66
N PHE A 435 -23.72 -4.40 -14.22
CA PHE A 435 -23.06 -3.25 -14.87
C PHE A 435 -21.53 -3.37 -14.88
N PHE A 436 -20.93 -3.75 -13.76
CA PHE A 436 -19.47 -3.89 -13.65
C PHE A 436 -18.98 -5.17 -14.32
N VAL A 437 -19.74 -6.26 -14.26
CA VAL A 437 -19.43 -7.51 -15.00
C VAL A 437 -19.40 -7.26 -16.51
N GLY A 438 -20.34 -6.50 -17.05
CA GLY A 438 -20.31 -6.15 -18.47
C GLY A 438 -19.18 -5.18 -18.84
N LEU A 439 -18.86 -4.23 -17.95
CA LEU A 439 -17.72 -3.33 -18.13
C LEU A 439 -16.37 -4.09 -18.15
N GLU A 440 -16.18 -5.03 -17.23
CA GLU A 440 -15.01 -5.92 -17.20
C GLU A 440 -14.88 -6.73 -18.48
N LYS A 441 -16.00 -7.24 -19.01
CA LYS A 441 -16.02 -7.96 -20.29
C LYS A 441 -15.56 -7.06 -21.44
N ILE A 442 -16.03 -5.81 -21.52
CA ILE A 442 -15.60 -4.86 -22.56
C ILE A 442 -14.10 -4.61 -22.48
N PHE A 443 -13.57 -4.29 -21.29
CA PHE A 443 -12.14 -4.04 -21.12
C PHE A 443 -11.28 -5.28 -21.36
N LYS A 444 -11.76 -6.46 -20.98
CA LYS A 444 -11.12 -7.73 -21.32
C LYS A 444 -11.02 -7.91 -22.84
N THR A 445 -12.09 -7.67 -23.59
CA THR A 445 -12.08 -7.70 -25.06
C THR A 445 -11.08 -6.69 -25.62
N PHE A 446 -11.00 -5.48 -25.03
CA PHE A 446 -10.02 -4.49 -25.48
C PHE A 446 -8.56 -4.94 -25.30
N LYS A 447 -8.28 -5.85 -24.36
CA LYS A 447 -6.93 -6.38 -24.13
C LYS A 447 -6.55 -7.52 -25.08
N GLU A 448 -7.50 -8.11 -25.81
CA GLU A 448 -7.23 -9.18 -26.78
C GLU A 448 -6.43 -8.69 -27.99
N THR A 449 -6.49 -7.39 -28.29
CA THR A 449 -5.69 -6.78 -29.36
C THR A 449 -4.33 -6.32 -28.82
N PRO A 450 -3.22 -6.59 -29.55
CA PRO A 450 -1.88 -6.18 -29.12
C PRO A 450 -1.78 -4.68 -28.81
N ALA A 451 -1.01 -4.37 -27.76
CA ALA A 451 -0.70 -3.01 -27.35
C ALA A 451 0.80 -2.85 -27.08
N ALA A 452 1.31 -1.64 -27.26
CA ALA A 452 2.71 -1.34 -26.99
C ALA A 452 2.93 -1.16 -25.49
N VAL A 453 3.93 -1.85 -24.94
CA VAL A 453 4.41 -1.59 -23.58
C VAL A 453 5.05 -0.21 -23.54
N LYS A 454 4.77 0.53 -22.47
CA LYS A 454 5.31 1.85 -22.17
C LYS A 454 5.74 1.85 -20.71
N TYR A 455 6.79 2.60 -20.42
CA TYR A 455 7.26 2.83 -19.06
C TYR A 455 6.83 4.22 -18.61
N ALA A 456 6.27 4.35 -17.42
CA ALA A 456 5.87 5.64 -16.85
C ALA A 456 7.05 6.64 -16.84
N LEU A 457 8.26 6.14 -16.58
CA LEU A 457 9.51 6.91 -16.58
C LEU A 457 9.86 7.54 -17.92
N SER A 458 9.33 7.04 -19.05
CA SER A 458 9.55 7.68 -20.36
C SER A 458 8.99 9.11 -20.43
N ARG A 459 8.05 9.45 -19.54
CA ARG A 459 7.51 10.82 -19.39
C ARG A 459 8.41 11.72 -18.54
N GLU A 460 9.24 11.13 -17.69
CA GLU A 460 10.08 11.85 -16.72
C GLU A 460 11.54 11.97 -17.17
N ILE A 461 12.04 11.04 -17.98
CA ILE A 461 13.44 10.97 -18.42
C ILE A 461 13.53 11.31 -19.91
N PRO A 462 13.98 12.54 -20.26
CA PRO A 462 14.16 12.93 -21.65
C PRO A 462 15.13 12.01 -22.39
N GLY A 463 14.70 11.55 -23.58
CA GLY A 463 15.46 10.64 -24.44
C GLY A 463 15.49 9.19 -23.98
N LEU A 464 14.63 8.79 -23.03
CA LEU A 464 14.45 7.38 -22.70
C LEU A 464 13.60 6.70 -23.79
N GLU A 465 14.18 5.70 -24.45
CA GLU A 465 13.53 4.95 -25.52
C GLU A 465 13.46 3.45 -25.16
N LEU A 466 12.32 2.84 -25.43
CA LEU A 466 12.15 1.40 -25.33
C LEU A 466 12.64 0.73 -26.62
N ILE A 467 13.79 0.06 -26.54
CA ILE A 467 14.41 -0.58 -27.69
C ILE A 467 13.86 -1.98 -27.97
N LEU A 468 13.47 -2.71 -26.93
CA LEU A 468 12.93 -4.05 -27.04
C LEU A 468 12.02 -4.33 -25.84
N ALA A 469 10.83 -4.87 -26.10
CA ALA A 469 9.96 -5.46 -25.09
C ALA A 469 9.32 -6.72 -25.66
N ASP A 470 9.26 -7.76 -24.84
CA ASP A 470 8.66 -9.04 -25.19
C ASP A 470 8.04 -9.64 -23.92
N ASP A 471 6.86 -10.25 -24.07
CA ASP A 471 6.09 -10.77 -22.95
C ASP A 471 6.63 -12.11 -22.45
N ASN A 472 7.25 -12.88 -23.35
CA ASN A 472 7.72 -14.24 -23.10
C ASN A 472 9.23 -14.32 -22.88
N LYS A 473 9.95 -13.25 -23.22
CA LYS A 473 11.41 -13.21 -23.18
C LYS A 473 11.90 -12.19 -22.16
N HIS A 474 13.00 -12.50 -21.46
CA HIS A 474 13.66 -11.58 -20.54
C HIS A 474 15.05 -11.24 -21.06
N VAL A 475 15.36 -9.94 -21.14
CA VAL A 475 16.70 -9.47 -21.53
C VAL A 475 17.59 -9.46 -20.29
N GLU A 476 18.59 -10.32 -20.28
CA GLU A 476 19.52 -10.49 -19.16
C GLU A 476 20.65 -9.43 -19.21
N THR A 477 21.19 -9.20 -20.40
CA THR A 477 22.26 -8.22 -20.63
C THR A 477 22.34 -7.79 -22.09
N VAL A 478 23.16 -6.76 -22.35
CA VAL A 478 23.29 -6.07 -23.62
C VAL A 478 24.74 -5.92 -24.04
N TRP A 479 24.99 -6.05 -25.35
CA TRP A 479 26.31 -5.88 -25.96
C TRP A 479 26.20 -5.35 -27.40
N LYS A 480 27.34 -5.11 -28.05
CA LYS A 480 27.43 -4.66 -29.44
C LYS A 480 28.44 -5.48 -30.24
N VAL A 481 28.03 -6.01 -31.38
CA VAL A 481 28.88 -6.79 -32.31
C VAL A 481 28.77 -6.16 -33.69
N ASP A 482 29.92 -5.76 -34.26
CA ASP A 482 30.02 -5.16 -35.60
C ASP A 482 29.07 -3.99 -35.86
N GLY A 483 28.83 -3.17 -34.83
CA GLY A 483 27.90 -2.04 -34.95
C GLY A 483 26.44 -2.36 -34.59
N SER A 484 26.07 -3.64 -34.51
CA SER A 484 24.70 -4.07 -34.19
C SER A 484 24.51 -4.33 -32.70
N LEU A 485 23.35 -3.92 -32.17
CA LEU A 485 22.92 -4.27 -30.83
C LEU A 485 22.60 -5.76 -30.74
N VAL A 486 23.14 -6.41 -29.72
CA VAL A 486 22.81 -7.81 -29.39
C VAL A 486 22.47 -7.92 -27.90
N VAL A 487 21.58 -8.84 -27.57
CA VAL A 487 21.10 -9.06 -26.20
C VAL A 487 21.15 -10.54 -25.86
N ALA A 488 21.48 -10.85 -24.61
CA ALA A 488 21.29 -12.19 -24.05
C ALA A 488 19.87 -12.29 -23.52
N VAL A 489 19.15 -13.33 -23.92
CA VAL A 489 17.72 -13.46 -23.67
C VAL A 489 17.41 -14.83 -23.11
N SER A 490 16.72 -14.86 -21.97
CA SER A 490 16.12 -16.08 -21.42
C SER A 490 14.64 -16.18 -21.77
N ASP A 491 14.13 -17.41 -21.85
CA ASP A 491 12.71 -17.69 -22.13
C ASP A 491 11.95 -17.88 -20.82
N LYS A 492 11.07 -16.93 -20.49
CA LYS A 492 10.23 -16.97 -19.28
C LYS A 492 9.27 -18.14 -19.29
N THR A 493 8.70 -18.48 -20.45
CA THR A 493 7.73 -19.58 -20.55
C THR A 493 8.38 -20.94 -20.30
N VAL A 494 9.64 -21.11 -20.71
CA VAL A 494 10.44 -22.30 -20.41
C VAL A 494 10.74 -22.36 -18.91
N LEU A 495 11.14 -21.24 -18.32
CA LEU A 495 11.44 -21.15 -16.89
C LEU A 495 10.21 -21.40 -16.01
N GLU A 496 9.05 -20.81 -16.34
CA GLU A 496 7.79 -21.01 -15.62
C GLU A 496 7.29 -22.45 -15.73
N ARG A 497 7.41 -23.07 -16.91
CA ARG A 497 7.04 -24.49 -17.09
C ARG A 497 7.95 -25.39 -16.26
N ALA A 498 9.25 -25.13 -16.29
CA ALA A 498 10.22 -25.93 -15.54
C ALA A 498 10.12 -25.69 -14.04
N GLY A 499 9.84 -24.45 -13.60
CA GLY A 499 9.58 -24.12 -12.21
C GLY A 499 8.36 -24.86 -11.66
N ARG A 500 7.25 -24.88 -12.42
CA ARG A 500 6.08 -25.71 -12.09
C ARG A 500 6.40 -27.19 -12.03
N GLN A 501 7.20 -27.72 -12.97
CA GLN A 501 7.60 -29.13 -12.94
C GLN A 501 8.46 -29.45 -11.70
N ILE A 502 9.41 -28.59 -11.33
CA ILE A 502 10.24 -28.77 -10.12
C ILE A 502 9.40 -28.67 -8.86
N GLU A 503 8.40 -27.79 -8.86
CA GLU A 503 7.43 -27.64 -7.77
C GLU A 503 6.51 -28.87 -7.67
N GLU A 504 5.99 -29.39 -8.77
CA GLU A 504 5.22 -30.65 -8.80
C GLU A 504 6.07 -31.85 -8.34
N GLU A 505 7.33 -31.96 -8.79
CA GLU A 505 8.29 -32.97 -8.32
C GLU A 505 8.66 -32.82 -6.83
N GLY A 506 8.42 -31.64 -6.24
CA GLY A 506 8.86 -31.29 -4.89
C GLY A 506 7.74 -30.98 -3.88
N LEU A 507 6.50 -30.75 -4.29
CA LEU A 507 5.33 -30.68 -3.41
C LEU A 507 5.11 -32.05 -2.73
N ASP A 508 5.33 -33.15 -3.46
CA ASP A 508 5.38 -34.50 -2.89
C ASP A 508 6.55 -34.71 -1.91
N ALA A 509 7.64 -33.95 -2.04
CA ALA A 509 8.83 -34.07 -1.19
C ALA A 509 8.76 -33.15 0.05
N SER A 510 8.34 -31.89 -0.11
CA SER A 510 8.38 -30.85 0.92
C SER A 510 7.34 -31.02 2.03
N GLU A 511 6.16 -31.57 1.72
CA GLU A 511 5.16 -31.95 2.74
C GLU A 511 5.67 -33.08 3.67
N ASN A 512 6.71 -33.81 3.26
CA ASN A 512 7.33 -34.91 4.02
C ASN A 512 8.67 -34.53 4.68
N LEU A 513 9.13 -33.27 4.60
CA LEU A 513 10.37 -32.82 5.24
C LEU A 513 10.10 -32.32 6.66
N GLU A 514 10.47 -33.12 7.66
CA GLU A 514 10.20 -32.84 9.09
C GLU A 514 11.11 -31.78 9.72
N ASN A 515 12.18 -31.32 9.04
CA ASN A 515 13.12 -30.34 9.61
C ASN A 515 13.57 -29.23 8.63
N GLU A 516 13.93 -28.08 9.19
CA GLU A 516 14.41 -26.87 8.49
C GLU A 516 15.64 -27.14 7.60
N GLU A 517 16.53 -28.04 8.01
CA GLU A 517 17.76 -28.38 7.28
C GLU A 517 17.47 -29.08 5.94
N SER A 518 16.46 -29.95 5.91
CA SER A 518 16.05 -30.62 4.67
C SER A 518 15.32 -29.67 3.72
N LYS A 519 14.57 -28.72 4.26
CA LYS A 519 13.91 -27.66 3.48
C LYS A 519 14.94 -26.74 2.82
N ALA A 520 15.96 -26.32 3.55
CA ALA A 520 17.08 -25.54 3.01
C ALA A 520 17.83 -26.30 1.90
N ALA A 521 18.09 -27.60 2.08
CA ALA A 521 18.74 -28.43 1.05
C ALA A 521 17.88 -28.59 -0.22
N TYR A 522 16.56 -28.71 -0.07
CA TYR A 522 15.62 -28.71 -1.20
C TYR A 522 15.62 -27.36 -1.93
N ASP A 523 15.58 -26.24 -1.21
CA ASP A 523 15.61 -24.90 -1.79
C ASP A 523 16.91 -24.63 -2.56
N VAL A 524 18.06 -25.08 -2.04
CA VAL A 524 19.35 -25.03 -2.76
C VAL A 524 19.30 -25.84 -4.05
N THR A 525 18.77 -27.06 -3.99
CA THR A 525 18.68 -27.95 -5.17
C THR A 525 17.73 -27.37 -6.23
N ARG A 526 16.61 -26.79 -5.79
CA ARG A 526 15.64 -26.09 -6.65
C ARG A 526 16.29 -24.88 -7.34
N ALA A 527 17.00 -24.05 -6.58
CA ALA A 527 17.70 -22.88 -7.12
C ALA A 527 18.75 -23.28 -8.16
N GLN A 528 19.58 -24.29 -7.87
CA GLN A 528 20.59 -24.80 -8.80
C GLN A 528 19.97 -25.33 -10.10
N ARG A 529 18.86 -26.08 -10.01
CA ARG A 529 18.16 -26.60 -11.20
C ARG A 529 17.59 -25.46 -12.05
N LEU A 530 16.93 -24.49 -11.44
CA LEU A 530 16.40 -23.31 -12.14
C LEU A 530 17.50 -22.50 -12.80
N GLU A 531 18.65 -22.33 -12.15
CA GLU A 531 19.81 -21.64 -12.71
C GLU A 531 20.39 -22.38 -13.92
N MET A 532 20.53 -23.72 -13.84
CA MET A 532 20.96 -24.53 -14.98
C MET A 532 19.98 -24.42 -16.15
N LEU A 533 18.68 -24.44 -15.87
CA LEU A 533 17.65 -24.27 -16.88
C LEU A 533 17.70 -22.89 -17.52
N ARG A 534 17.85 -21.82 -16.72
CA ARG A 534 18.04 -20.44 -17.21
C ARG A 534 19.27 -20.32 -18.09
N ALA A 535 20.39 -20.89 -17.66
CA ALA A 535 21.61 -20.91 -18.46
C ALA A 535 21.39 -21.67 -19.79
N SER A 536 20.65 -22.78 -19.77
CA SER A 536 20.36 -23.56 -20.97
C SER A 536 19.30 -22.95 -21.90
N SER A 537 18.41 -22.10 -21.36
CA SER A 537 17.37 -21.40 -22.12
C SER A 537 17.81 -20.02 -22.60
N THR A 538 19.02 -19.58 -22.22
CA THR A 538 19.56 -18.29 -22.64
C THR A 538 20.27 -18.41 -23.98
N ALA A 539 19.97 -17.49 -24.89
CA ALA A 539 20.67 -17.34 -26.17
C ALA A 539 20.94 -15.87 -26.48
N TRP A 540 21.97 -15.61 -27.29
CA TRP A 540 22.23 -14.27 -27.81
C TRP A 540 21.45 -14.03 -29.10
N HIS A 541 20.87 -12.85 -29.23
CA HIS A 541 20.08 -12.44 -30.39
C HIS A 541 20.47 -11.04 -30.87
N ARG A 542 20.39 -10.80 -32.18
CA ARG A 542 20.42 -9.43 -32.72
C ARG A 542 19.11 -8.72 -32.41
N VAL A 543 19.17 -7.42 -32.19
CA VAL A 543 17.98 -6.56 -32.07
C VAL A 543 17.87 -5.69 -33.31
N ALA A 544 16.71 -5.73 -33.95
CA ALA A 544 16.37 -4.88 -35.09
C ALA A 544 14.90 -4.48 -35.02
N ASP A 545 14.61 -3.20 -35.27
CA ASP A 545 13.26 -2.64 -35.37
C ASP A 545 12.32 -3.00 -34.20
N GLY A 546 12.86 -3.01 -32.97
CA GLY A 546 12.06 -3.30 -31.78
C GLY A 546 11.84 -4.78 -31.49
N THR A 547 12.46 -5.68 -32.26
CA THR A 547 12.22 -7.13 -32.20
C THR A 547 13.50 -7.94 -32.06
N LEU A 548 13.36 -9.16 -31.53
CA LEU A 548 14.43 -10.15 -31.51
C LEU A 548 14.60 -10.77 -32.90
N GLY A 549 15.79 -10.60 -33.47
CA GLY A 549 16.20 -11.21 -34.72
C GLY A 549 16.84 -12.60 -34.53
N GLU A 550 17.69 -12.96 -35.48
CA GLU A 550 18.42 -14.23 -35.47
C GLU A 550 19.26 -14.44 -34.21
N SER A 551 19.36 -15.71 -33.80
CA SER A 551 20.30 -16.10 -32.75
C SER A 551 21.73 -16.02 -33.28
N VAL A 552 22.63 -15.51 -32.46
CA VAL A 552 24.06 -15.37 -32.76
C VAL A 552 24.89 -16.08 -31.69
N ALA A 553 26.14 -16.38 -32.02
CA ALA A 553 27.09 -16.88 -31.03
C ALA A 553 27.34 -15.81 -29.94
N GLN A 554 27.70 -16.27 -28.74
CA GLN A 554 28.13 -15.38 -27.66
C GLN A 554 29.26 -14.45 -28.13
N PRO A 555 29.16 -13.12 -27.91
CA PRO A 555 30.18 -12.18 -28.32
C PRO A 555 31.56 -12.45 -27.69
N SER A 556 32.63 -12.16 -28.44
CA SER A 556 33.99 -12.26 -27.90
C SER A 556 34.18 -11.29 -26.72
N GLY A 557 34.77 -11.78 -25.63
CA GLY A 557 35.03 -10.99 -24.41
C GLY A 557 33.88 -10.99 -23.40
N VAL A 558 32.84 -11.79 -23.65
CA VAL A 558 31.69 -11.99 -22.76
C VAL A 558 31.54 -13.49 -22.48
N GLU A 559 31.38 -13.85 -21.20
CA GLU A 559 31.20 -15.24 -20.74
C GLU A 559 29.90 -15.38 -19.93
N PHE A 560 28.78 -14.95 -20.51
CA PHE A 560 27.47 -15.02 -19.86
C PHE A 560 26.91 -16.46 -19.86
N ILE A 561 26.89 -17.08 -21.05
CA ILE A 561 26.54 -18.49 -21.23
C ILE A 561 27.81 -19.29 -20.99
N ARG A 562 27.75 -20.17 -19.99
CA ARG A 562 28.87 -21.02 -19.56
C ARG A 562 29.22 -22.06 -20.65
N PRO A 563 30.52 -22.31 -20.90
CA PRO A 563 30.93 -23.43 -21.72
C PRO A 563 30.45 -24.76 -21.10
N ALA A 564 29.74 -25.58 -21.87
CA ALA A 564 29.46 -26.96 -21.50
C ALA A 564 30.70 -27.82 -21.79
N ASP A 565 31.49 -28.12 -20.75
CA ASP A 565 32.55 -29.12 -20.83
C ASP A 565 32.21 -30.35 -19.98
N ASN A 566 32.89 -31.46 -20.27
CA ASN A 566 32.66 -32.74 -19.58
C ASN A 566 33.49 -32.84 -18.28
N LEU A 567 33.88 -31.71 -17.68
CA LEU A 567 34.62 -31.71 -16.44
C LEU A 567 33.65 -31.80 -15.25
N SER A 568 34.02 -32.55 -14.22
CA SER A 568 33.21 -32.69 -13.00
C SER A 568 33.15 -31.41 -12.14
N ILE A 569 33.89 -30.36 -12.53
CA ILE A 569 33.97 -29.09 -11.83
C ILE A 569 33.52 -28.02 -12.84
N PRO A 570 32.24 -27.63 -12.82
CA PRO A 570 31.72 -26.68 -13.80
C PRO A 570 32.34 -25.29 -13.61
N PRO A 571 32.42 -24.48 -14.68
CA PRO A 571 32.81 -23.08 -14.55
C PRO A 571 31.72 -22.28 -13.81
N VAL A 572 32.14 -21.24 -13.08
CA VAL A 572 31.25 -20.26 -12.42
C VAL A 572 31.06 -19.00 -13.28
N GLU A 573 30.10 -18.13 -12.96
CA GLU A 573 29.79 -16.92 -13.77
C GLU A 573 31.01 -15.99 -13.98
N ASN A 574 31.88 -15.89 -12.98
CA ASN A 574 33.08 -15.06 -13.01
C ASN A 574 34.36 -15.83 -13.42
N GLN A 575 34.21 -17.00 -14.05
CA GLN A 575 35.32 -17.91 -14.38
C GLN A 575 36.43 -17.26 -15.22
N TRP A 576 36.09 -16.31 -16.09
CA TRP A 576 37.05 -15.59 -16.93
C TRP A 576 38.13 -14.86 -16.11
N LYS A 577 37.82 -14.45 -14.87
CA LYS A 577 38.77 -13.78 -13.96
C LYS A 577 39.84 -14.73 -13.42
N ALA A 578 39.61 -16.03 -13.53
CA ALA A 578 40.52 -17.08 -13.13
C ALA A 578 41.20 -17.75 -14.34
N ARG A 579 41.28 -17.04 -15.48
CA ARG A 579 41.92 -17.51 -16.71
C ARG A 579 43.03 -16.56 -17.17
N SER A 580 44.15 -17.13 -17.63
CA SER A 580 45.26 -16.41 -18.26
C SER A 580 45.98 -17.36 -19.20
N GLY A 581 46.03 -16.98 -20.48
CA GLY A 581 46.53 -17.83 -21.55
C GLY A 581 45.76 -19.16 -21.62
N THR A 582 46.48 -20.28 -21.53
CA THR A 582 45.93 -21.64 -21.59
C THR A 582 45.59 -22.25 -20.22
N ILE A 583 45.73 -21.46 -19.15
CA ILE A 583 45.50 -21.89 -17.77
C ILE A 583 44.18 -21.32 -17.29
N GLU A 584 43.35 -22.18 -16.71
CA GLU A 584 42.12 -21.83 -16.00
C GLU A 584 42.12 -22.44 -14.60
N ILE A 585 41.54 -21.75 -13.63
CA ILE A 585 41.43 -22.22 -12.24
C ILE A 585 39.96 -22.35 -11.85
N ARG A 586 39.54 -23.54 -11.44
CA ARG A 586 38.20 -23.82 -10.93
C ARG A 586 38.23 -24.26 -9.47
N THR A 587 37.12 -24.11 -8.79
CA THR A 587 36.93 -24.49 -7.39
C THR A 587 35.80 -25.49 -7.23
N SER A 588 35.91 -26.35 -6.22
CA SER A 588 34.81 -27.12 -5.66
C SER A 588 34.98 -27.26 -4.14
N ASP A 589 34.04 -27.91 -3.49
CA ASP A 589 34.14 -28.25 -2.06
C ASP A 589 35.29 -29.22 -1.74
N GLU A 590 35.86 -29.85 -2.77
CA GLU A 590 36.97 -30.78 -2.61
C GLU A 590 38.35 -30.15 -2.87
N GLY A 591 38.42 -29.01 -3.56
CA GLY A 591 39.69 -28.38 -3.86
C GLY A 591 39.68 -27.28 -4.90
N LEU A 592 40.90 -26.81 -5.17
CA LEU A 592 41.22 -25.87 -6.23
C LEU A 592 41.90 -26.64 -7.37
N PHE A 593 41.46 -26.43 -8.61
CA PHE A 593 41.87 -27.21 -9.77
C PHE A 593 42.42 -26.32 -10.88
N LYS A 594 43.60 -26.66 -11.37
CA LYS A 594 44.22 -26.07 -12.55
C LYS A 594 43.83 -26.87 -13.80
N ILE A 595 43.24 -26.20 -14.77
CA ILE A 595 42.82 -26.79 -16.04
C ILE A 595 43.79 -26.35 -17.13
N VAL A 596 44.36 -27.33 -17.83
CA VAL A 596 45.24 -27.11 -18.99
C VAL A 596 44.90 -28.16 -20.05
N GLY A 597 44.58 -27.71 -21.27
CA GLY A 597 44.25 -28.61 -22.38
C GLY A 597 43.08 -29.55 -22.07
N GLY A 598 42.05 -29.07 -21.36
CA GLY A 598 40.87 -29.86 -20.98
C GLY A 598 41.10 -30.90 -19.88
N LYS A 599 42.24 -30.88 -19.18
CA LYS A 599 42.52 -31.76 -18.04
C LYS A 599 42.57 -30.96 -16.75
N ALA A 600 41.79 -31.37 -15.76
CA ALA A 600 41.81 -30.81 -14.42
C ALA A 600 42.88 -31.47 -13.55
N MET A 601 43.72 -30.66 -12.89
CA MET A 601 44.74 -31.08 -11.93
C MET A 601 44.49 -30.37 -10.61
N ARG A 602 44.31 -31.13 -9.52
CA ARG A 602 44.12 -30.55 -8.18
C ARG A 602 45.43 -29.89 -7.73
N ILE A 603 45.36 -28.63 -7.30
CA ILE A 603 46.51 -27.84 -6.80
C ILE A 603 46.39 -27.51 -5.31
N ALA A 604 45.18 -27.60 -4.73
CA ALA A 604 44.96 -27.50 -3.30
C ALA A 604 43.73 -28.33 -2.88
N THR A 605 43.74 -28.84 -1.64
CA THR A 605 42.62 -29.58 -1.02
C THR A 605 41.87 -28.68 -0.04
N GLY A 606 40.55 -28.85 0.06
CA GLY A 606 39.66 -28.07 0.92
C GLY A 606 38.54 -27.38 0.13
N SER A 607 37.61 -26.73 0.83
CA SER A 607 36.54 -25.96 0.17
C SER A 607 37.07 -24.57 -0.21
N TYR A 608 37.02 -24.26 -1.51
CA TYR A 608 37.43 -22.98 -2.07
C TYR A 608 36.31 -22.37 -2.91
N PHE A 609 36.33 -21.05 -3.07
CA PHE A 609 35.35 -20.34 -3.90
C PHE A 609 35.93 -19.04 -4.45
N SER A 610 35.29 -18.50 -5.50
CA SER A 610 35.63 -17.24 -6.16
C SER A 610 37.13 -17.07 -6.49
N PRO A 611 37.73 -17.98 -7.27
CA PRO A 611 39.14 -17.88 -7.64
C PRO A 611 39.36 -16.68 -8.57
N ILE A 612 40.46 -15.95 -8.38
CA ILE A 612 40.93 -14.87 -9.27
C ILE A 612 42.40 -15.11 -9.56
N MET A 613 42.82 -14.96 -10.81
CA MET A 613 44.21 -15.16 -11.22
C MET A 613 44.86 -13.84 -11.62
N SER A 614 46.16 -13.69 -11.32
CA SER A 614 46.94 -12.56 -11.81
C SER A 614 47.17 -12.65 -13.32
N GLN A 615 47.31 -11.51 -13.98
CA GLN A 615 47.46 -11.46 -15.44
C GLN A 615 48.67 -12.27 -15.95
N ASP A 616 49.76 -12.32 -15.16
CA ASP A 616 50.98 -13.09 -15.46
C ASP A 616 50.88 -14.59 -15.12
N ALA A 617 49.70 -15.07 -14.70
CA ALA A 617 49.43 -16.46 -14.30
C ALA A 617 50.34 -16.96 -13.16
N ARG A 618 50.93 -16.06 -12.37
CA ARG A 618 51.79 -16.42 -11.24
C ARG A 618 51.00 -16.68 -9.98
N TRP A 619 49.98 -15.88 -9.70
CA TRP A 619 49.24 -15.90 -8.44
C TRP A 619 47.78 -16.23 -8.65
N VAL A 620 47.24 -17.04 -7.74
CA VAL A 620 45.80 -17.24 -7.59
C VAL A 620 45.40 -16.81 -6.19
N VAL A 621 44.28 -16.11 -6.08
CA VAL A 621 43.63 -15.78 -4.82
C VAL A 621 42.23 -16.37 -4.83
N ALA A 622 41.86 -17.08 -3.76
CA ALA A 622 40.53 -17.67 -3.60
C ALA A 622 40.03 -17.48 -2.16
N GLY A 623 38.71 -17.45 -1.97
CA GLY A 623 38.11 -17.68 -0.66
C GLY A 623 38.27 -19.15 -0.27
N SER A 624 38.35 -19.42 1.03
CA SER A 624 38.38 -20.77 1.58
C SER A 624 37.55 -20.87 2.84
N GLN A 625 36.97 -22.04 3.07
CA GLN A 625 36.23 -22.38 4.28
C GLN A 625 36.90 -23.55 4.99
N SER A 626 37.07 -23.41 6.31
CA SER A 626 37.62 -24.44 7.19
C SER A 626 36.85 -24.48 8.51
N GLU A 627 37.14 -25.47 9.36
CA GLU A 627 36.60 -25.53 10.73
C GLU A 627 36.94 -24.27 11.55
N ASN A 628 38.03 -23.58 11.22
CA ASN A 628 38.48 -22.35 11.87
C ASN A 628 37.86 -21.08 11.26
N GLY A 629 36.81 -21.21 10.44
CA GLY A 629 36.16 -20.12 9.73
C GLY A 629 36.71 -19.90 8.32
N TYR A 630 36.44 -18.70 7.80
CA TYR A 630 36.80 -18.31 6.44
C TYR A 630 38.17 -17.65 6.36
N SER A 631 38.85 -17.81 5.23
CA SER A 631 40.12 -17.12 4.97
C SER A 631 40.33 -16.84 3.49
N VAL A 632 41.15 -15.84 3.17
CA VAL A 632 41.65 -15.59 1.82
C VAL A 632 42.92 -16.42 1.62
N VAL A 633 42.98 -17.27 0.60
CA VAL A 633 44.17 -18.06 0.29
C VAL A 633 44.83 -17.51 -0.96
N ARG A 634 46.14 -17.25 -0.89
CA ARG A 634 46.98 -16.93 -2.04
C ARG A 634 47.89 -18.11 -2.37
N ILE A 635 48.05 -18.43 -3.65
CA ILE A 635 48.87 -19.55 -4.14
C ILE A 635 49.80 -19.04 -5.24
N ASP A 636 51.11 -19.26 -5.06
CA ASP A 636 52.10 -19.04 -6.12
C ASP A 636 52.12 -20.28 -7.01
N LEU A 637 51.60 -20.16 -8.22
CA LEU A 637 51.47 -21.25 -9.19
C LEU A 637 52.81 -21.78 -9.72
N ASN A 638 53.91 -21.04 -9.55
CA ASN A 638 55.25 -21.50 -9.92
C ASN A 638 55.86 -22.40 -8.84
N THR A 639 55.58 -22.11 -7.57
CA THR A 639 56.18 -22.85 -6.43
C THR A 639 55.22 -23.83 -5.77
N GLY A 640 53.92 -23.72 -6.03
CA GLY A 640 52.86 -24.49 -5.35
C GLY A 640 52.63 -24.07 -3.90
N LYS A 641 53.30 -23.03 -3.40
CA LYS A 641 53.16 -22.57 -2.02
C LYS A 641 51.84 -21.82 -1.84
N SER A 642 51.05 -22.26 -0.87
CA SER A 642 49.83 -21.60 -0.43
C SER A 642 50.06 -20.87 0.90
N GLN A 643 49.36 -19.75 1.10
CA GLN A 643 49.27 -19.07 2.38
C GLN A 643 47.84 -18.58 2.60
N ALA A 644 47.26 -18.97 3.74
CA ALA A 644 45.98 -18.46 4.21
C ALA A 644 46.17 -17.14 4.98
N ILE A 645 45.25 -16.22 4.76
CA ILE A 645 45.14 -14.93 5.43
C ILE A 645 43.79 -14.95 6.15
N PRO A 646 43.78 -15.15 7.49
CA PRO A 646 42.54 -15.24 8.23
C PRO A 646 41.77 -13.92 8.15
N VAL A 647 40.45 -14.01 8.00
CA VAL A 647 39.55 -12.88 8.20
C VAL A 647 38.87 -13.01 9.55
N SER A 648 38.43 -11.90 10.15
CA SER A 648 37.79 -11.90 11.47
C SER A 648 36.57 -12.83 11.50
N ASP A 649 36.32 -13.43 12.67
CA ASP A 649 35.18 -14.31 12.92
C ASP A 649 33.87 -13.71 12.36
N HIS A 650 33.12 -14.53 11.61
CA HIS A 650 31.81 -14.24 11.01
C HIS A 650 31.82 -13.36 9.75
N LYS A 651 32.98 -13.12 9.14
CA LYS A 651 33.08 -12.47 7.82
C LYS A 651 33.49 -13.46 6.73
N THR A 652 32.86 -13.34 5.56
CA THR A 652 33.17 -14.15 4.38
C THR A 652 33.99 -13.33 3.39
N PRO A 653 35.18 -13.81 2.99
CA PRO A 653 36.00 -13.12 2.00
C PRO A 653 35.60 -13.52 0.59
N ALA A 654 35.34 -12.55 -0.28
CA ALA A 654 35.11 -12.77 -1.71
C ALA A 654 36.20 -12.06 -2.53
N PRO A 655 37.16 -12.77 -3.12
CA PRO A 655 38.04 -12.18 -4.12
C PRO A 655 37.23 -11.73 -5.35
N LEU A 656 37.38 -10.46 -5.73
CA LEU A 656 36.54 -9.82 -6.74
C LEU A 656 37.28 -9.57 -8.06
N ALA A 657 38.53 -9.11 -8.03
CA ALA A 657 39.25 -8.75 -9.26
C ALA A 657 40.77 -8.71 -9.05
N PHE A 658 41.52 -8.88 -10.14
CA PHE A 658 42.94 -8.50 -10.20
C PHE A 658 43.07 -7.14 -10.88
N ILE A 659 43.87 -6.24 -10.32
CA ILE A 659 44.06 -4.86 -10.82
C ILE A 659 45.46 -4.74 -11.44
N PRO A 660 45.60 -4.80 -12.77
CA PRO A 660 46.91 -4.83 -13.42
C PRO A 660 47.79 -3.60 -13.16
N SER A 661 47.18 -2.42 -13.05
CA SER A 661 47.87 -1.13 -12.88
C SER A 661 48.70 -1.05 -11.59
N ILE A 662 48.27 -1.75 -10.54
CA ILE A 662 48.95 -1.79 -9.23
C ILE A 662 49.36 -3.20 -8.79
N ARG A 663 49.08 -4.23 -9.60
CA ARG A 663 49.40 -5.64 -9.34
C ARG A 663 48.86 -6.17 -8.00
N LYS A 664 47.65 -5.76 -7.62
CA LYS A 664 46.96 -6.20 -6.40
C LYS A 664 45.63 -6.88 -6.71
N PHE A 665 45.14 -7.67 -5.77
CA PHE A 665 43.81 -8.26 -5.81
C PHE A 665 42.83 -7.42 -5.00
N LEU A 666 41.64 -7.19 -5.52
CA LEU A 666 40.51 -6.64 -4.79
C LEU A 666 39.78 -7.79 -4.09
N VAL A 667 39.55 -7.66 -2.79
CA VAL A 667 38.87 -8.64 -1.96
C VAL A 667 37.79 -7.92 -1.16
N GLN A 668 36.57 -8.43 -1.17
CA GLN A 668 35.51 -8.00 -0.28
C GLN A 668 35.53 -8.84 1.00
N ILE A 669 35.34 -8.21 2.15
CA ILE A 669 35.19 -8.86 3.45
C ILE A 669 33.87 -8.35 4.05
N ALA A 670 32.79 -9.11 3.88
CA ALA A 670 31.46 -8.77 4.38
C ALA A 670 31.04 -9.73 5.49
N TYR A 671 30.10 -9.33 6.35
CA TYR A 671 29.47 -10.28 7.27
C TYR A 671 28.78 -11.36 6.44
N GLY A 672 28.92 -12.62 6.84
CA GLY A 672 28.20 -13.71 6.23
C GLY A 672 26.71 -13.53 6.52
N ASN A 673 26.00 -12.76 5.69
CA ASN A 673 24.55 -12.88 5.62
C ASN A 673 24.30 -14.25 4.98
N GLU A 674 23.86 -15.20 5.79
CA GLU A 674 23.40 -16.53 5.35
C GLU A 674 22.34 -16.39 4.22
N ASP A 675 21.67 -15.24 4.12
CA ASP A 675 20.64 -14.96 3.12
C ASP A 675 21.15 -14.58 1.71
N HIS A 676 22.44 -14.30 1.50
CA HIS A 676 22.97 -13.89 0.18
C HIS A 676 23.75 -14.99 -0.56
N TYR A 677 23.92 -16.17 0.05
CA TYR A 677 24.65 -17.29 -0.57
C TYR A 677 23.78 -18.23 -1.40
N HIS A 678 22.47 -18.01 -1.45
CA HIS A 678 21.60 -18.73 -2.36
C HIS A 678 21.39 -17.89 -3.61
N GLY A 679 21.81 -18.42 -4.76
CA GLY A 679 21.60 -17.85 -6.11
C GLY A 679 20.14 -17.70 -6.53
N SER A 680 19.21 -17.56 -5.59
CA SER A 680 17.96 -16.88 -5.83
C SER A 680 18.27 -15.39 -6.04
N GLU A 681 18.36 -14.99 -7.30
CA GLU A 681 17.98 -13.61 -7.61
C GLU A 681 16.64 -13.35 -6.89
N PRO A 682 16.51 -12.24 -6.14
CA PRO A 682 15.20 -11.85 -5.62
C PRO A 682 14.21 -11.88 -6.79
N PRO A 683 12.97 -12.38 -6.59
CA PRO A 683 12.02 -12.66 -7.67
C PRO A 683 11.75 -11.49 -8.63
N ASP A 684 12.14 -10.27 -8.27
CA ASP A 684 11.96 -9.04 -9.05
C ASP A 684 13.25 -8.42 -9.63
N GLY A 685 14.36 -9.16 -9.72
CA GLY A 685 15.56 -8.65 -10.40
C GLY A 685 16.19 -7.42 -9.73
N ASN A 686 15.94 -7.23 -8.43
CA ASN A 686 16.58 -6.19 -7.63
C ASN A 686 18.09 -6.29 -7.81
N VAL A 687 18.70 -5.16 -8.16
CA VAL A 687 20.15 -5.05 -8.34
C VAL A 687 20.80 -5.42 -7.01
N VAL A 688 21.71 -6.39 -7.04
CA VAL A 688 22.56 -6.70 -5.87
C VAL A 688 23.20 -5.39 -5.42
N ASP A 689 23.00 -5.02 -4.15
CA ASP A 689 23.56 -3.80 -3.58
C ASP A 689 25.06 -3.73 -3.88
N ASP A 690 25.51 -2.53 -4.27
CA ASP A 690 26.93 -2.33 -4.51
C ASP A 690 27.73 -2.67 -3.23
N ALA A 691 28.88 -3.32 -3.41
CA ALA A 691 29.77 -3.63 -2.30
C ALA A 691 30.06 -2.36 -1.48
N SER A 692 29.77 -2.39 -0.18
CA SER A 692 30.08 -1.28 0.72
C SER A 692 31.58 -0.93 0.61
N PRO A 693 31.96 0.35 0.39
CA PRO A 693 33.35 0.76 0.30
C PRO A 693 34.20 0.30 1.49
N ASP A 694 33.60 0.24 2.68
CA ASP A 694 34.27 -0.19 3.91
C ASP A 694 34.54 -1.70 3.99
N SER A 695 33.93 -2.47 3.09
CA SER A 695 34.15 -3.91 2.95
C SER A 695 35.22 -4.28 1.93
N LEU A 696 35.80 -3.31 1.21
CA LEU A 696 36.74 -3.58 0.10
C LEU A 696 38.21 -3.40 0.53
N PHE A 697 39.03 -4.40 0.21
CA PHE A 697 40.44 -4.48 0.56
C PHE A 697 41.32 -4.79 -0.65
N LEU A 698 42.54 -4.24 -0.66
CA LEU A 698 43.59 -4.57 -1.60
C LEU A 698 44.57 -5.56 -0.96
N LEU A 699 44.71 -6.72 -1.59
CA LEU A 699 45.66 -7.76 -1.23
C LEU A 699 46.90 -7.68 -2.15
N ASP A 700 48.07 -7.50 -1.54
CA ASP A 700 49.35 -7.71 -2.22
C ASP A 700 49.65 -9.22 -2.30
N PRO A 701 49.71 -9.79 -3.50
CA PRO A 701 49.88 -11.23 -3.66
C PRO A 701 51.28 -11.72 -3.31
N VAL A 702 52.29 -10.85 -3.22
CA VAL A 702 53.67 -11.24 -2.87
C VAL A 702 53.86 -11.27 -1.35
N THR A 703 53.39 -10.23 -0.66
CA THR A 703 53.57 -10.08 0.79
C THR A 703 52.44 -10.69 1.61
N GLY A 704 51.24 -10.83 1.03
CA GLY A 704 50.03 -11.20 1.75
C GLY A 704 49.42 -10.04 2.55
N ALA A 705 49.94 -8.82 2.43
CA ALA A 705 49.41 -7.67 3.13
C ALA A 705 48.04 -7.27 2.56
N MET A 706 47.04 -7.11 3.44
CA MET A 706 45.73 -6.54 3.12
C MET A 706 45.62 -5.14 3.68
N GLN A 707 45.10 -4.21 2.88
CA GLN A 707 44.82 -2.83 3.28
C GLN A 707 43.44 -2.44 2.77
N GLN A 708 42.70 -1.60 3.49
CA GLN A 708 41.44 -1.07 3.00
C GLN A 708 41.67 -0.34 1.66
N ALA A 709 40.76 -0.53 0.70
CA ALA A 709 40.90 0.00 -0.65
C ALA A 709 40.62 1.52 -0.65
N PRO A 710 41.60 2.39 -0.99
CA PRO A 710 41.40 3.84 -0.94
C PRO A 710 40.84 4.36 -2.26
N GLY A 711 39.59 4.84 -2.26
CA GLY A 711 38.93 5.39 -3.44
C GLY A 711 37.69 4.59 -3.85
N GLU A 712 37.29 4.71 -5.11
CA GLU A 712 36.12 4.05 -5.67
C GLU A 712 36.50 2.70 -6.31
N PHE A 713 35.93 1.62 -5.80
CA PHE A 713 36.21 0.25 -6.27
C PHE A 713 34.94 -0.53 -6.65
N ARG A 714 33.75 0.03 -6.39
CA ARG A 714 32.47 -0.60 -6.74
C ARG A 714 32.39 -1.01 -8.21
N PRO A 715 32.83 -0.20 -9.20
CA PRO A 715 32.85 -0.62 -10.60
C PRO A 715 33.61 -1.93 -10.87
N LEU A 716 34.74 -2.15 -10.17
CA LEU A 716 35.52 -3.38 -10.32
C LEU A 716 34.84 -4.56 -9.62
N ALA A 717 34.21 -4.31 -8.46
CA ALA A 717 33.45 -5.29 -7.70
C ALA A 717 32.24 -5.82 -8.50
N GLN A 718 31.60 -4.98 -9.29
CA GLN A 718 30.43 -5.32 -10.11
C GLN A 718 30.73 -6.25 -11.29
N THR A 719 31.99 -6.45 -11.68
CA THR A 719 32.30 -7.28 -12.86
C THR A 719 31.88 -8.72 -12.62
N THR A 720 31.03 -9.32 -13.45
CA THR A 720 30.64 -10.75 -13.29
C THR A 720 31.08 -11.57 -14.49
N PHE A 721 30.39 -11.47 -15.63
CA PHE A 721 30.62 -12.26 -16.84
C PHE A 721 31.47 -11.55 -17.91
N ARG A 722 31.90 -10.30 -17.67
CA ARG A 722 32.76 -9.52 -18.57
C ARG A 722 33.59 -8.47 -17.82
N PRO A 723 34.70 -7.99 -18.40
CA PRO A 723 35.36 -6.78 -17.90
C PRO A 723 34.50 -5.53 -18.12
N LEU A 724 34.84 -4.45 -17.41
CA LEU A 724 34.26 -3.13 -17.64
C LEU A 724 34.51 -2.67 -19.09
N GLN A 725 33.56 -1.93 -19.65
CA GLN A 725 33.66 -1.46 -21.03
C GLN A 725 34.73 -0.36 -21.15
N PRO A 726 35.75 -0.50 -22.01
CA PRO A 726 36.77 0.54 -22.17
C PRO A 726 36.22 1.80 -22.83
N THR A 727 36.74 2.98 -22.45
CA THR A 727 36.42 4.26 -23.14
C THR A 727 37.24 4.47 -24.41
N GLY A 728 38.28 3.66 -24.62
CA GLY A 728 39.31 3.84 -25.65
C GLY A 728 40.59 4.48 -25.13
N ARG A 729 40.59 5.02 -23.89
CA ARG A 729 41.80 5.48 -23.21
C ARG A 729 42.34 4.40 -22.25
N PRO A 730 43.67 4.31 -22.05
CA PRO A 730 44.25 3.32 -21.15
C PRO A 730 43.76 3.48 -19.71
N ASN A 731 43.30 2.38 -19.10
CA ASN A 731 42.78 2.31 -17.72
C ASN A 731 41.49 3.09 -17.46
N GLU A 732 40.83 3.62 -18.49
CA GLU A 732 39.53 4.28 -18.35
C GLU A 732 38.41 3.38 -18.87
N PHE A 733 37.34 3.29 -18.08
CA PHE A 733 36.20 2.42 -18.36
C PHE A 733 34.87 3.15 -18.13
N TRP A 734 33.85 2.80 -18.90
CA TRP A 734 32.48 3.15 -18.59
C TRP A 734 31.98 2.28 -17.43
N ALA A 735 31.37 2.92 -16.44
CA ALA A 735 30.83 2.26 -15.27
C ALA A 735 29.52 2.91 -14.81
N ALA A 736 28.73 2.15 -14.07
CA ALA A 736 27.54 2.59 -13.37
C ALA A 736 27.70 2.36 -11.87
N ILE A 737 27.23 3.29 -11.06
CA ILE A 737 27.23 3.21 -9.59
C ILE A 737 25.79 3.42 -9.11
N LEU A 738 25.33 2.55 -8.22
CA LEU A 738 24.01 2.67 -7.61
C LEU A 738 24.04 3.73 -6.49
N GLY A 739 23.06 4.63 -6.51
CA GLY A 739 22.83 5.64 -5.48
C GLY A 739 21.82 5.16 -4.41
N GLU A 740 21.79 5.84 -3.28
CA GLU A 740 20.99 5.44 -2.10
C GLU A 740 19.47 5.51 -2.33
N ASN A 741 19.00 6.21 -3.36
CA ASN A 741 17.58 6.47 -3.63
C ASN A 741 17.04 5.73 -4.87
N GLY A 742 17.65 4.60 -5.26
CA GLY A 742 17.25 3.85 -6.47
C GLY A 742 17.54 4.61 -7.77
N GLU A 743 18.55 5.47 -7.77
CA GLU A 743 19.10 6.11 -8.96
C GLU A 743 20.42 5.44 -9.36
N THR A 744 20.74 5.46 -10.64
CA THR A 744 22.04 4.98 -11.15
C THR A 744 22.80 6.12 -11.79
N THR A 745 24.05 6.31 -11.37
CA THR A 745 24.97 7.25 -12.00
C THR A 745 25.91 6.53 -12.96
N VAL A 746 25.87 6.90 -14.23
CA VAL A 746 26.78 6.42 -15.28
C VAL A 746 27.91 7.43 -15.46
N GLY A 747 29.14 6.93 -15.58
CA GLY A 747 30.32 7.77 -15.66
C GLY A 747 31.57 7.06 -16.17
N VAL A 748 32.69 7.79 -16.15
CA VAL A 748 34.01 7.28 -16.51
C VAL A 748 34.79 6.95 -15.25
N TYR A 749 35.27 5.71 -15.18
CA TYR A 749 36.06 5.17 -14.09
C TYR A 749 37.53 5.04 -14.50
N ASP A 750 38.44 5.66 -13.74
CA ASP A 750 39.88 5.47 -13.89
C ASP A 750 40.38 4.39 -12.91
N ALA A 751 40.74 3.22 -13.43
CA ALA A 751 41.19 2.07 -12.63
C ALA A 751 42.65 2.17 -12.15
N ARG A 752 43.35 3.27 -12.42
CA ARG A 752 44.67 3.58 -11.87
C ARG A 752 44.55 4.58 -10.71
N LEU A 753 43.65 5.56 -10.83
CA LEU A 753 43.41 6.57 -9.80
C LEU A 753 42.28 6.19 -8.84
N PHE A 754 41.48 5.18 -9.19
CA PHE A 754 40.30 4.74 -8.45
C PHE A 754 39.29 5.88 -8.25
N THR A 755 39.12 6.68 -9.30
CA THR A 755 38.20 7.83 -9.33
C THR A 755 37.08 7.59 -10.31
N PHE A 756 35.86 7.96 -9.93
CA PHE A 756 34.69 7.92 -10.78
C PHE A 756 34.23 9.34 -11.11
N GLN A 757 34.22 9.66 -12.41
CA GLN A 757 33.72 10.93 -12.93
C GLN A 757 32.29 10.73 -13.45
N PRO A 758 31.26 11.27 -12.78
CA PRO A 758 29.89 11.13 -13.22
C PRO A 758 29.67 11.86 -14.55
N VAL A 759 28.89 11.24 -15.44
CA VAL A 759 28.49 11.81 -16.74
C VAL A 759 26.97 12.04 -16.78
N ARG A 760 26.18 11.07 -16.30
CA ARG A 760 24.72 11.18 -16.25
C ARG A 760 24.16 10.40 -15.06
N THR A 761 23.25 11.02 -14.31
CA THR A 761 22.44 10.34 -13.30
C THR A 761 21.06 10.03 -13.87
N ILE A 762 20.62 8.79 -13.71
CA ILE A 762 19.35 8.29 -14.21
C ILE A 762 18.46 8.03 -12.98
N PRO A 763 17.42 8.85 -12.76
CA PRO A 763 16.56 8.71 -11.60
C PRO A 763 15.67 7.47 -11.73
N LYS A 764 15.33 6.83 -10.60
CA LYS A 764 14.32 5.76 -10.51
C LYS A 764 14.60 4.52 -11.38
N ILE A 765 15.84 4.35 -11.87
CA ILE A 765 16.27 3.15 -12.57
C ILE A 765 17.55 2.68 -11.91
N SER A 766 17.50 1.47 -11.35
CA SER A 766 18.63 0.82 -10.70
C SER A 766 19.26 -0.19 -11.66
N PHE A 767 20.55 -0.03 -11.95
CA PHE A 767 21.37 -1.02 -12.64
C PHE A 767 22.87 -0.84 -12.32
N ASN A 768 23.66 -1.89 -12.57
CA ASN A 768 25.11 -1.87 -12.41
C ASN A 768 25.84 -1.91 -13.77
N SER A 769 27.18 -1.87 -13.74
CA SER A 769 27.99 -1.84 -14.97
C SER A 769 27.78 -3.04 -15.91
N MET A 770 27.28 -4.17 -15.40
CA MET A 770 27.06 -5.39 -16.21
C MET A 770 25.75 -5.35 -16.99
N LYS A 771 24.79 -4.50 -16.59
CA LYS A 771 23.48 -4.33 -17.26
C LYS A 771 23.45 -3.16 -18.26
N MET A 772 24.60 -2.54 -18.57
CA MET A 772 24.67 -1.41 -19.49
C MET A 772 25.69 -1.57 -20.63
N TYR A 773 25.51 -0.81 -21.70
CA TYR A 773 26.50 -0.63 -22.75
C TYR A 773 26.47 0.82 -23.24
N VAL A 774 27.63 1.46 -23.35
CA VAL A 774 27.75 2.86 -23.80
C VAL A 774 28.21 2.91 -25.25
N ASP A 775 27.38 3.47 -26.13
CA ASP A 775 27.77 3.66 -27.53
C ASP A 775 28.52 4.99 -27.73
N SER A 776 29.83 4.97 -27.47
CA SER A 776 30.67 6.18 -27.51
C SER A 776 30.84 6.79 -28.90
N ALA A 777 30.66 6.03 -29.97
CA ALA A 777 30.75 6.52 -31.35
C ALA A 777 29.56 7.40 -31.74
N LEU A 778 28.36 7.11 -31.21
CA LEU A 778 27.16 7.92 -31.42
C LEU A 778 27.14 9.19 -30.56
N GLY A 779 27.66 9.13 -29.32
CA GLY A 779 27.68 10.27 -28.39
C GLY A 779 28.47 11.48 -28.88
N ALA A 780 29.60 11.27 -29.56
CA ALA A 780 30.40 12.34 -30.15
C ALA A 780 29.71 13.10 -31.31
N SER A 781 28.65 12.53 -31.88
CA SER A 781 27.83 13.16 -32.93
C SER A 781 26.69 14.02 -32.36
N LEU A 782 26.21 13.69 -31.16
CA LEU A 782 25.13 14.41 -30.47
C LEU A 782 25.63 15.64 -29.69
N GLU A 783 26.86 15.65 -29.17
CA GLU A 783 27.46 16.87 -28.60
C GLU A 783 27.90 17.91 -29.66
N ARG A 784 27.90 17.53 -30.94
CA ARG A 784 28.17 18.44 -32.08
C ARG A 784 26.90 18.94 -32.78
N ARG A 785 25.71 18.57 -32.29
CA ARG A 785 24.41 19.12 -32.72
C ARG A 785 23.77 19.84 -31.54
#